data_AF-A0AAN0JI53-F1
#
_entry.id   AF-A0AAN0JI53-F1
#
_cell.length_a   1.000
_cell.length_b   1.000
_cell.length_c   1.000
_cell.angle_alpha   90.00
_cell.angle_beta   90.00
_cell.angle_gamma   90.00
#
_symmetry.space_group_name_H-M   'P 1'
#
loop_
_entity.id
_entity.type
_entity.pdbx_description
1 polymer ?
#
loop_
_entity_poly.entity_id
_entity_poly.type
_entity_poly.pdbx_seq_one_letter_code
_entity_poly.pdbx_strand_id
1 'polypeptide(L)'
;MSVPKFGCRFFIRNLSDQTRFNPLGVQMLSKSLYQQVFPGAESQTEPSQEAINKSVSHLSEHGLWTNGSGTTVTQENIDINLPPLFGENILSHFTKLAEDQVSPYRPLIASLVCEGSLSSPPTQWNYKPGWTCYSNDGSITLVPFPDEKALIFDVEVCVPEGHAPKLAIAMSPNNVYSWVSPRLFSERDFAEKSKVNFDELIPLEGGESWSERIVVGHNVSYDRARIKEQYLFNGPKTKFLDTLSLHTCVSGQTSTQKVLWRSALKRKRQEMESKAFVQSHNEDEFFDAVAKLSRLSKEKWMEVSSPNSLADMYQLYCGGEKIDKSLSEIFIKGNSSDIRDNFQDLMGYCYQDVKCTYEILKVLYPLFLHHCPHPVTLAGMLEMSTMYLPVNESWNTFMQSARYVSLSNFVVWTNEESASDHKRKAQGVIIPKVQVSGTVTRRAVEPTWLTASNAKINKIGSEQKAFVQAPPGYCIVGADVDSQEVWIASLLGDNHFTGLQGGTAFGWMSLQGNKSEGTDIHSKTAQTIGITRDHAKVFNYSRIYGSGKQFASTLLKQFNPLLSDEEIDAKSNSLYESTKGIRRMLLSKKAQAIASSAGITIHSDGSINISDWVKEYKSFPPKSRVGTYWYGGTESHMFNKLESIAKSPQPRTPVLNCLISTALQKENVKEKFMTSRINWVVQSSAVDYLHLLLVAVKWLMAHYNITGGRLCISIHDEVRYIVREEDKYKMSLALQVANIWTRAMFAPSLGMNDLPL
;
A
#
# COMPACT_ATOMS: atom_id res chain seq x y z
N MET A 1 -18.40 10.91 -48.82
CA MET A 1 -17.64 11.98 -48.12
C MET A 1 -18.61 12.80 -47.29
N SER A 2 -18.62 12.58 -45.97
CA SER A 2 -19.17 13.49 -44.95
C SER A 2 -18.93 12.84 -43.58
N VAL A 3 -17.89 13.29 -42.90
CA VAL A 3 -17.54 12.85 -41.53
C VAL A 3 -18.61 13.41 -40.58
N PRO A 4 -19.26 12.59 -39.72
CA PRO A 4 -20.17 13.11 -38.70
C PRO A 4 -19.35 13.82 -37.61
N LYS A 5 -19.68 15.08 -37.35
CA LYS A 5 -19.19 15.85 -36.20
C LYS A 5 -19.81 15.27 -34.92
N PHE A 6 -19.03 14.53 -34.14
CA PHE A 6 -19.38 14.22 -32.75
C PHE A 6 -19.29 15.50 -31.91
N GLY A 7 -20.45 16.01 -31.48
CA GLY A 7 -20.56 17.18 -30.63
C GLY A 7 -20.44 16.84 -29.15
N CYS A 8 -19.22 16.79 -28.62
CA CYS A 8 -18.99 17.17 -27.22
C CYS A 8 -18.83 18.69 -27.19
N ARG A 9 -19.88 19.43 -26.84
CA ARG A 9 -19.78 20.88 -26.59
C ARG A 9 -19.05 21.10 -25.25
N PHE A 10 -17.72 21.15 -25.31
CA PHE A 10 -16.92 21.74 -24.24
C PHE A 10 -17.19 23.25 -24.22
N PHE A 11 -17.90 23.74 -23.21
CA PHE A 11 -18.06 25.18 -23.00
C PHE A 11 -16.78 25.74 -22.36
N ILE A 12 -15.83 26.18 -23.17
CA ILE A 12 -14.77 27.10 -22.71
C ILE A 12 -15.49 28.38 -22.28
N ARG A 13 -15.58 28.65 -20.98
CA ARG A 13 -15.95 29.99 -20.51
C ARG A 13 -14.70 30.87 -20.62
N ASN A 14 -14.82 31.99 -21.31
CA ASN A 14 -13.87 33.11 -21.17
C ASN A 14 -14.02 33.71 -19.76
N LEU A 15 -13.55 33.02 -18.73
CA LEU A 15 -13.24 33.61 -17.43
C LEU A 15 -11.77 34.05 -17.50
N SER A 16 -11.48 35.28 -17.08
CA SER A 16 -10.18 35.94 -17.24
C SER A 16 -8.99 35.03 -16.89
N ASP A 17 -8.14 34.77 -17.88
CA ASP A 17 -6.98 33.89 -17.90
C ASP A 17 -5.81 34.44 -17.06
N GLN A 18 -6.05 34.67 -15.77
CA GLN A 18 -5.06 35.24 -14.87
C GLN A 18 -4.13 34.11 -14.37
N THR A 19 -2.91 34.10 -14.89
CA THR A 19 -1.80 33.34 -14.29
C THR A 19 -1.59 33.81 -12.87
N ARG A 20 -1.55 32.86 -11.92
CA ARG A 20 -1.36 33.13 -10.49
C ARG A 20 0.02 32.66 -10.07
N PHE A 21 0.65 33.42 -9.18
CA PHE A 21 1.91 33.06 -8.54
C PHE A 21 1.77 33.19 -7.04
N ASN A 22 2.44 32.32 -6.29
CA ASN A 22 2.60 32.54 -4.86
C ASN A 22 3.68 33.63 -4.60
N PRO A 23 3.85 34.11 -3.36
CA PRO A 23 4.85 35.13 -3.05
C PRO A 23 6.31 34.75 -3.33
N LEU A 24 6.59 33.46 -3.58
CA LEU A 24 7.91 32.97 -3.96
C LEU A 24 8.09 32.89 -5.48
N GLY A 25 7.07 33.21 -6.29
CA GLY A 25 7.12 33.11 -7.75
C GLY A 25 6.84 31.71 -8.30
N VAL A 26 6.32 30.79 -7.49
CA VAL A 26 5.83 29.49 -7.99
C VAL A 26 4.49 29.70 -8.69
N GLN A 27 4.37 29.23 -9.93
CA GLN A 27 3.10 29.26 -10.66
C GLN A 27 2.08 28.35 -9.98
N MET A 28 0.92 28.92 -9.67
CA MET A 28 -0.21 28.24 -9.03
C MET A 28 -1.27 27.90 -10.08
N LEU A 29 -2.26 27.09 -9.70
CA LEU A 29 -3.43 26.84 -10.53
C LEU A 29 -4.03 28.15 -11.06
N SER A 30 -4.47 28.11 -12.32
CA SER A 30 -5.21 29.21 -12.95
C SER A 30 -6.39 29.62 -12.08
N LYS A 31 -6.79 30.91 -12.13
CA LYS A 31 -7.87 31.42 -11.29
C LYS A 31 -9.16 30.60 -11.41
N SER A 32 -9.50 30.18 -12.63
CA SER A 32 -10.65 29.32 -12.90
C SER A 32 -10.55 27.95 -12.20
N LEU A 33 -9.45 27.23 -12.36
CA LEU A 33 -9.26 25.92 -11.71
C LEU A 33 -9.21 26.04 -10.19
N TYR A 34 -8.54 27.06 -9.67
CA TYR A 34 -8.47 27.33 -8.25
C TYR A 34 -9.86 27.46 -7.62
N GLN A 35 -10.75 28.24 -8.25
CA GLN A 35 -12.13 28.43 -7.78
C GLN A 35 -12.96 27.14 -7.81
N GLN A 36 -12.70 26.26 -8.77
CA GLN A 36 -13.41 24.97 -8.90
C GLN A 36 -12.93 23.94 -7.85
N VAL A 37 -11.65 23.97 -7.49
CA VAL A 37 -11.03 22.99 -6.59
C VAL A 37 -11.07 23.43 -5.12
N PHE A 38 -10.93 24.73 -4.87
CA PHE A 38 -10.92 25.34 -3.54
C PHE A 38 -12.05 26.38 -3.41
N PRO A 39 -13.32 25.98 -3.55
CA PRO A 39 -14.45 26.91 -3.46
C PRO A 39 -14.45 27.61 -2.09
N GLY A 40 -14.61 28.94 -2.10
CA GLY A 40 -14.66 29.75 -0.87
C GLY A 40 -13.30 30.01 -0.19
N ALA A 41 -12.18 29.50 -0.72
CA ALA A 41 -10.84 29.75 -0.18
C ALA A 41 -10.29 31.17 -0.50
N GLU A 42 -11.05 31.99 -1.24
CA GLU A 42 -10.67 33.35 -1.64
C GLU A 42 -10.53 34.33 -0.47
N SER A 43 -11.16 34.05 0.67
CA SER A 43 -11.12 34.89 1.88
C SER A 43 -9.89 34.66 2.77
N GLN A 44 -8.88 33.91 2.30
CA GLN A 44 -7.75 33.56 3.14
C GLN A 44 -6.77 34.70 3.34
N THR A 45 -6.23 34.77 4.55
CA THR A 45 -5.14 35.67 4.91
C THR A 45 -3.92 35.36 4.06
N GLU A 46 -3.38 36.37 3.39
CA GLU A 46 -2.11 36.27 2.70
C GLU A 46 -1.02 35.72 3.65
N PRO A 47 -0.04 34.95 3.14
CA PRO A 47 1.07 34.47 3.93
C PRO A 47 1.76 35.63 4.66
N SER A 48 2.15 35.42 5.93
CA SER A 48 2.79 36.48 6.69
C SER A 48 4.13 36.91 6.05
N GLN A 49 4.45 38.19 6.12
CA GLN A 49 5.73 38.70 5.60
C GLN A 49 6.92 38.00 6.26
N GLU A 50 6.79 37.61 7.53
CA GLU A 50 7.80 36.80 8.23
C GLU A 50 8.01 35.44 7.57
N ALA A 51 6.94 34.74 7.20
CA ALA A 51 7.01 33.45 6.50
C ALA A 51 7.70 33.60 5.13
N ILE A 52 7.34 34.63 4.37
CA ILE A 52 7.96 34.92 3.07
C ILE A 52 9.45 35.20 3.24
N ASN A 53 9.83 36.08 4.17
CA ASN A 53 11.22 36.43 4.42
C ASN A 53 12.07 35.22 4.87
N LYS A 54 11.51 34.35 5.71
CA LYS A 54 12.16 33.09 6.12
C LYS A 54 12.42 32.18 4.92
N SER A 55 11.44 32.00 4.04
CA SER A 55 11.60 31.21 2.82
C SER A 55 12.65 31.81 1.88
N VAL A 56 12.61 33.12 1.62
CA VAL A 56 13.62 33.78 0.78
C VAL A 56 15.03 33.66 1.36
N SER A 57 15.21 33.84 2.68
CA SER A 57 16.52 33.65 3.34
C SER A 57 17.04 32.23 3.15
N HIS A 58 16.19 31.23 3.43
CA HIS A 58 16.56 29.83 3.30
C HIS A 58 16.91 29.44 1.86
N LEU A 59 16.13 29.90 0.87
CA LEU A 59 16.43 29.66 -0.55
C LEU A 59 17.73 30.35 -0.98
N SER A 60 18.00 31.56 -0.48
CA SER A 60 19.23 32.31 -0.74
C SER A 60 20.46 31.59 -0.17
N GLU A 61 20.37 31.09 1.07
CA GLU A 61 21.43 30.30 1.72
C GLU A 61 21.81 29.03 0.93
N HIS A 62 20.85 28.46 0.20
CA HIS A 62 21.05 27.29 -0.65
C HIS A 62 21.36 27.61 -2.13
N GLY A 63 21.51 28.90 -2.47
CA GLY A 63 21.80 29.38 -3.82
C GLY A 63 20.67 29.15 -4.83
N LEU A 64 19.43 29.07 -4.36
CA LEU A 64 18.23 28.81 -5.19
C LEU A 64 17.43 30.09 -5.48
N TRP A 65 17.73 31.19 -4.80
CA TRP A 65 17.08 32.48 -5.00
C TRP A 65 18.02 33.45 -5.72
N THR A 66 17.91 33.53 -7.05
CA THR A 66 18.72 34.42 -7.89
C THR A 66 17.80 35.39 -8.66
N ASN A 67 18.17 36.67 -8.74
CA ASN A 67 17.49 37.75 -9.50
C ASN A 67 16.14 38.29 -8.98
N GLY A 68 15.74 38.02 -7.75
CA GLY A 68 14.54 38.67 -7.15
C GLY A 68 13.19 38.23 -7.71
N SER A 69 13.18 37.29 -8.66
CA SER A 69 11.99 36.57 -9.13
C SER A 69 12.28 35.08 -9.12
N GLY A 70 11.50 34.31 -8.37
CA GLY A 70 11.65 32.85 -8.31
C GLY A 70 11.16 32.11 -9.57
N THR A 71 10.70 32.80 -10.61
CA THR A 71 10.18 32.16 -11.82
C THR A 71 11.21 32.26 -12.96
N THR A 72 11.77 31.13 -13.41
CA THR A 72 12.53 31.07 -14.68
C THR A 72 11.67 30.62 -15.87
N VAL A 73 10.55 29.92 -15.63
CA VAL A 73 9.66 29.41 -16.69
C VAL A 73 8.19 29.49 -16.26
N THR A 74 7.37 30.23 -17.02
CA THR A 74 5.90 30.19 -16.89
C THR A 74 5.35 29.18 -17.89
N GLN A 75 4.48 28.28 -17.42
CA GLN A 75 3.74 27.34 -18.25
C GLN A 75 2.42 27.95 -18.71
N GLU A 76 1.88 27.46 -19.82
CA GLU A 76 0.56 27.88 -20.29
C GLU A 76 -0.51 27.48 -19.27
N ASN A 77 -1.45 28.40 -19.00
CA ASN A 77 -2.56 28.10 -18.11
C ASN A 77 -3.42 26.99 -18.72
N ILE A 78 -3.82 26.05 -17.87
CA ILE A 78 -4.81 25.04 -18.22
C ILE A 78 -6.15 25.52 -17.65
N ASP A 79 -7.17 25.60 -18.51
CA ASP A 79 -8.54 25.89 -18.09
C ASP A 79 -9.48 24.78 -18.58
N ILE A 80 -9.80 23.88 -17.66
CA ILE A 80 -10.76 22.79 -17.89
C ILE A 80 -11.91 22.92 -16.91
N ASN A 81 -13.12 22.60 -17.38
CA ASN A 81 -14.27 22.51 -16.48
C ASN A 81 -14.22 21.17 -15.76
N LEU A 82 -13.92 21.22 -14.47
CA LEU A 82 -13.99 20.07 -13.59
C LEU A 82 -15.46 19.76 -13.27
N PRO A 83 -15.80 18.48 -13.03
CA PRO A 83 -17.08 18.13 -12.45
C PRO A 83 -17.28 18.86 -11.11
N PRO A 84 -18.53 19.22 -10.76
CA PRO A 84 -18.80 19.91 -9.51
C PRO A 84 -18.40 19.04 -8.31
N LEU A 85 -17.78 19.66 -7.32
CA LEU A 85 -17.49 19.01 -6.05
C LEU A 85 -18.79 18.71 -5.29
N PHE A 86 -18.74 17.68 -4.46
CA PHE A 86 -19.84 17.33 -3.56
C PHE A 86 -19.52 17.84 -2.17
N GLY A 87 -20.46 18.52 -1.53
CA GLY A 87 -20.20 19.17 -0.24
C GLY A 87 -19.52 20.53 -0.41
N GLU A 88 -18.88 20.98 0.66
CA GLU A 88 -18.39 22.36 0.76
C GLU A 88 -16.98 22.52 0.16
N ASN A 89 -16.19 21.45 0.14
CA ASN A 89 -14.79 21.47 -0.29
C ASN A 89 -14.30 20.08 -0.70
N ILE A 90 -13.05 20.01 -1.19
CA ILE A 90 -12.41 18.77 -1.67
C ILE A 90 -12.34 17.66 -0.60
N LEU A 91 -12.21 18.01 0.69
CA LEU A 91 -12.23 17.04 1.79
C LEU A 91 -13.59 16.34 1.87
N SER A 92 -14.66 17.13 1.97
CA SER A 92 -16.02 16.61 2.02
C SER A 92 -16.41 15.84 0.74
N HIS A 93 -15.84 16.23 -0.41
CA HIS A 93 -16.05 15.54 -1.67
C HIS A 93 -15.51 14.11 -1.62
N PHE A 94 -14.25 13.91 -1.22
CA PHE A 94 -13.68 12.56 -1.10
C PHE A 94 -14.37 11.70 -0.04
N THR A 95 -14.81 12.29 1.07
CA THR A 95 -15.62 11.56 2.06
C THR A 95 -16.91 11.05 1.42
N LYS A 96 -17.66 11.91 0.71
CA LYS A 96 -18.91 11.52 0.03
C LYS A 96 -18.69 10.47 -1.05
N LEU A 97 -17.69 10.67 -1.92
CA LEU A 97 -17.36 9.72 -2.98
C LEU A 97 -17.06 8.33 -2.41
N ALA A 98 -16.28 8.26 -1.33
CA ALA A 98 -15.93 7.01 -0.71
C ALA A 98 -17.11 6.38 0.03
N GLU A 99 -17.91 7.16 0.76
CA GLU A 99 -19.13 6.68 1.43
C GLU A 99 -20.10 6.06 0.43
N ASP A 100 -20.36 6.71 -0.70
CA ASP A 100 -21.22 6.16 -1.76
C ASP A 100 -20.72 4.79 -2.24
N GLN A 101 -19.41 4.64 -2.43
CA GLN A 101 -18.80 3.40 -2.92
C GLN A 101 -18.78 2.26 -1.88
N VAL A 102 -18.67 2.57 -0.58
CA VAL A 102 -18.65 1.55 0.48
C VAL A 102 -20.04 1.27 1.07
N SER A 103 -21.00 2.18 0.90
CA SER A 103 -22.36 2.05 1.44
C SER A 103 -23.07 0.73 1.10
N PRO A 104 -22.90 0.11 -0.09
CA PRO A 104 -23.55 -1.16 -0.39
C PRO A 104 -22.89 -2.35 0.34
N TYR A 105 -21.60 -2.23 0.70
CA TYR A 105 -20.81 -3.32 1.26
C TYR A 105 -20.65 -3.24 2.77
N ARG A 106 -20.68 -2.04 3.36
CA ARG A 106 -20.51 -1.84 4.81
C ARG A 106 -21.57 -2.60 5.64
N PRO A 107 -22.88 -2.58 5.29
CA PRO A 107 -23.88 -3.39 6.00
C PRO A 107 -23.63 -4.89 5.88
N LEU A 108 -23.13 -5.36 4.72
CA LEU A 108 -22.79 -6.77 4.51
C LEU A 108 -21.59 -7.22 5.36
N ILE A 109 -20.59 -6.34 5.53
CA ILE A 109 -19.48 -6.62 6.46
C ILE A 109 -19.99 -6.58 7.90
N ALA A 110 -20.85 -5.62 8.23
CA ALA A 110 -21.42 -5.49 9.56
C ALA A 110 -22.26 -6.71 9.97
N SER A 111 -23.03 -7.32 9.06
CA SER A 111 -23.76 -8.55 9.36
C SER A 111 -22.84 -9.71 9.73
N LEU A 112 -21.62 -9.78 9.16
CA LEU A 112 -20.61 -10.77 9.56
C LEU A 112 -19.93 -10.45 10.90
N VAL A 113 -19.96 -9.20 11.36
CA VAL A 113 -19.27 -8.77 12.58
C VAL A 113 -20.22 -8.72 13.79
N CYS A 114 -21.45 -8.27 13.58
CA CYS A 114 -22.41 -7.95 14.63
C CYS A 114 -23.45 -9.05 14.89
N GLU A 115 -23.77 -9.90 13.91
CA GLU A 115 -24.88 -10.86 14.01
C GLU A 115 -24.36 -12.29 14.24
N GLY A 116 -25.05 -13.04 15.11
CA GLY A 116 -25.03 -14.51 15.11
C GLY A 116 -24.03 -15.22 16.03
N SER A 117 -24.53 -16.29 16.65
CA SER A 117 -23.76 -17.47 17.03
C SER A 117 -23.53 -18.32 15.78
N LEU A 118 -22.31 -18.84 15.61
CA LEU A 118 -21.97 -19.73 14.49
C LEU A 118 -22.92 -20.93 14.45
N SER A 119 -23.42 -21.26 13.25
CA SER A 119 -24.04 -22.55 12.98
C SER A 119 -23.09 -23.67 13.39
N SER A 120 -23.61 -24.72 14.01
CA SER A 120 -22.79 -25.90 14.29
C SER A 120 -22.41 -26.58 12.98
N PRO A 121 -21.18 -27.11 12.83
CA PRO A 121 -20.85 -27.89 11.65
C PRO A 121 -21.76 -29.12 11.58
N PRO A 122 -22.07 -29.61 10.37
CA PRO A 122 -22.81 -30.85 10.21
C PRO A 122 -22.03 -32.02 10.85
N THR A 123 -22.75 -33.02 11.35
CA THR A 123 -22.13 -34.26 11.86
C THR A 123 -21.44 -35.04 10.74
N GLN A 124 -21.93 -34.93 9.51
CA GLN A 124 -21.37 -35.58 8.34
C GLN A 124 -21.47 -34.64 7.12
N TRP A 125 -20.35 -34.46 6.43
CA TRP A 125 -20.28 -33.66 5.21
C TRP A 125 -20.79 -34.47 4.00
N ASN A 126 -21.56 -33.82 3.15
CA ASN A 126 -22.11 -34.41 1.93
C ASN A 126 -21.03 -34.51 0.84
N TYR A 127 -20.66 -35.73 0.47
CA TYR A 127 -19.65 -36.00 -0.57
C TYR A 127 -20.30 -36.07 -1.96
N LYS A 128 -20.75 -34.93 -2.48
CA LYS A 128 -21.31 -34.79 -3.85
C LYS A 128 -20.73 -33.57 -4.56
N PRO A 129 -20.48 -33.63 -5.89
CA PRO A 129 -19.96 -32.50 -6.65
C PRO A 129 -20.84 -31.25 -6.55
N GLY A 130 -20.21 -30.08 -6.48
CA GLY A 130 -20.88 -28.79 -6.39
C GLY A 130 -21.15 -28.35 -4.96
N TRP A 131 -22.04 -27.37 -4.79
CA TRP A 131 -22.37 -26.79 -3.49
C TRP A 131 -23.46 -27.58 -2.77
N THR A 132 -23.23 -27.81 -1.48
CA THR A 132 -24.25 -28.26 -0.51
C THR A 132 -24.41 -27.18 0.56
N CYS A 133 -25.65 -26.77 0.82
CA CYS A 133 -26.06 -25.91 1.92
C CYS A 133 -26.45 -26.75 3.13
N TYR A 134 -25.94 -26.38 4.30
CA TYR A 134 -26.34 -26.90 5.61
C TYR A 134 -26.96 -25.75 6.39
N SER A 135 -28.28 -25.77 6.45
CA SER A 135 -29.04 -24.69 7.05
C SER A 135 -29.20 -24.88 8.56
N ASN A 136 -29.44 -23.78 9.28
CA ASN A 136 -29.68 -23.83 10.74
C ASN A 136 -30.89 -24.67 11.16
N ASP A 137 -31.87 -24.88 10.27
CA ASP A 137 -33.02 -25.76 10.49
C ASP A 137 -32.70 -27.26 10.35
N GLY A 138 -31.44 -27.59 10.01
CA GLY A 138 -30.97 -28.95 9.78
C GLY A 138 -31.17 -29.45 8.34
N SER A 139 -31.73 -28.63 7.44
CA SER A 139 -31.88 -29.00 6.03
C SER A 139 -30.52 -29.07 5.32
N ILE A 140 -30.36 -30.09 4.49
CA ILE A 140 -29.17 -30.31 3.65
C ILE A 140 -29.62 -30.33 2.20
N THR A 141 -29.23 -29.32 1.42
CA THR A 141 -29.70 -29.15 0.04
C THR A 141 -28.55 -28.87 -0.92
N LEU A 142 -28.64 -29.39 -2.15
CA LEU A 142 -27.71 -29.03 -3.21
C LEU A 142 -28.15 -27.72 -3.83
N VAL A 143 -27.23 -26.77 -3.97
CA VAL A 143 -27.47 -25.44 -4.52
C VAL A 143 -26.49 -25.14 -5.65
N PRO A 144 -26.82 -24.28 -6.62
CA PRO A 144 -25.87 -23.90 -7.67
C PRO A 144 -24.74 -23.01 -7.16
N PHE A 145 -25.03 -22.15 -6.18
CA PHE A 145 -24.10 -21.27 -5.47
C PHE A 145 -24.75 -20.78 -4.16
N PRO A 146 -24.00 -20.21 -3.20
CA PRO A 146 -24.56 -19.70 -1.95
C PRO A 146 -25.48 -18.47 -2.14
N ASP A 147 -26.62 -18.46 -1.47
CA ASP A 147 -27.63 -17.39 -1.63
C ASP A 147 -27.22 -16.09 -0.93
N GLU A 148 -26.42 -16.15 0.14
CA GLU A 148 -26.06 -14.98 0.93
C GLU A 148 -25.07 -14.05 0.23
N LYS A 149 -25.28 -12.76 0.49
CA LYS A 149 -24.44 -11.69 -0.05
C LYS A 149 -23.17 -11.44 0.75
N ALA A 150 -23.06 -12.01 1.96
CA ALA A 150 -21.92 -11.84 2.84
C ALA A 150 -21.43 -13.21 3.30
N LEU A 151 -20.20 -13.57 2.92
CA LEU A 151 -19.65 -14.90 3.16
C LEU A 151 -18.23 -14.80 3.71
N ILE A 152 -17.89 -15.66 4.66
CA ILE A 152 -16.51 -16.06 4.93
C ILE A 152 -16.19 -17.26 4.05
N PHE A 153 -15.02 -17.28 3.41
CA PHE A 153 -14.71 -18.25 2.38
C PHE A 153 -13.24 -18.67 2.41
N ASP A 154 -13.02 -19.97 2.17
CA ASP A 154 -11.69 -20.58 2.04
C ASP A 154 -11.72 -21.72 1.01
N VAL A 155 -10.62 -21.90 0.27
CA VAL A 155 -10.50 -22.92 -0.78
C VAL A 155 -9.20 -23.69 -0.64
N GLU A 156 -9.34 -25.02 -0.64
CA GLU A 156 -8.20 -25.92 -0.65
C GLU A 156 -7.88 -26.48 -2.04
N VAL A 157 -6.58 -26.62 -2.31
CA VAL A 157 -6.05 -27.17 -3.56
C VAL A 157 -5.04 -28.27 -3.25
N CYS A 158 -4.99 -29.29 -4.10
CA CYS A 158 -3.94 -30.29 -4.04
C CYS A 158 -2.70 -29.79 -4.81
N VAL A 159 -1.70 -29.28 -4.10
CA VAL A 159 -0.52 -28.61 -4.69
C VAL A 159 0.22 -29.49 -5.71
N PRO A 160 0.46 -30.79 -5.47
CA PRO A 160 1.12 -31.67 -6.45
C PRO A 160 0.30 -31.89 -7.73
N GLU A 161 -1.01 -31.66 -7.68
CA GLU A 161 -1.92 -31.79 -8.83
C GLU A 161 -2.25 -30.45 -9.51
N GLY A 162 -1.69 -29.32 -9.05
CA GLY A 162 -1.81 -28.02 -9.68
C GLY A 162 -2.69 -27.03 -8.93
N HIS A 163 -3.37 -26.13 -9.66
CA HIS A 163 -4.06 -24.97 -9.07
C HIS A 163 -5.58 -25.09 -8.99
N ALA A 164 -6.15 -26.17 -9.53
CA ALA A 164 -7.59 -26.38 -9.55
C ALA A 164 -8.15 -26.59 -8.13
N PRO A 165 -9.31 -25.99 -7.80
CA PRO A 165 -9.93 -26.15 -6.50
C PRO A 165 -10.36 -27.60 -6.25
N LYS A 166 -10.22 -28.06 -5.00
CA LYS A 166 -10.58 -29.42 -4.57
C LYS A 166 -11.75 -29.41 -3.60
N LEU A 167 -11.63 -28.65 -2.53
CA LEU A 167 -12.66 -28.47 -1.50
C LEU A 167 -12.78 -26.97 -1.19
N ALA A 168 -13.96 -26.52 -0.81
CA ALA A 168 -14.13 -25.16 -0.29
C ALA A 168 -15.24 -25.12 0.75
N ILE A 169 -15.12 -24.17 1.68
CA ILE A 169 -16.17 -23.85 2.63
C ILE A 169 -16.56 -22.39 2.44
N ALA A 170 -17.86 -22.12 2.41
CA ALA A 170 -18.40 -20.78 2.58
C ALA A 170 -19.31 -20.77 3.81
N MET A 171 -19.38 -19.63 4.51
CA MET A 171 -20.18 -19.50 5.70
C MET A 171 -20.79 -18.12 5.82
N SER A 172 -22.07 -18.06 6.13
CA SER A 172 -22.80 -16.88 6.57
C SER A 172 -23.15 -17.03 8.06
N PRO A 173 -23.71 -16.00 8.72
CA PRO A 173 -24.26 -16.16 10.07
C PRO A 173 -25.41 -17.18 10.16
N ASN A 174 -26.02 -17.53 9.02
CA ASN A 174 -27.22 -18.35 8.96
C ASN A 174 -26.96 -19.77 8.44
N ASN A 175 -26.04 -19.94 7.50
CA ASN A 175 -25.83 -21.21 6.81
C ASN A 175 -24.34 -21.48 6.59
N VAL A 176 -24.00 -22.76 6.56
CA VAL A 176 -22.69 -23.27 6.16
C VAL A 176 -22.82 -23.94 4.80
N TYR A 177 -21.82 -23.80 3.95
CA TYR A 177 -21.78 -24.38 2.62
C TYR A 177 -20.50 -25.18 2.43
N SER A 178 -20.61 -26.35 1.83
CA SER A 178 -19.47 -27.12 1.33
C SER A 178 -19.49 -27.22 -0.17
N TRP A 179 -18.36 -26.99 -0.82
CA TRP A 179 -18.18 -27.27 -2.23
C TRP A 179 -17.20 -28.42 -2.42
N VAL A 180 -17.58 -29.40 -3.25
CA VAL A 180 -16.72 -30.52 -3.62
C VAL A 180 -16.44 -30.47 -5.13
N SER A 181 -15.16 -30.53 -5.47
CA SER A 181 -14.72 -30.50 -6.87
C SER A 181 -15.20 -31.73 -7.63
N PRO A 182 -15.82 -31.57 -8.83
CA PRO A 182 -16.11 -32.69 -9.71
C PRO A 182 -14.86 -33.53 -10.07
N ARG A 183 -13.66 -32.92 -10.01
CA ARG A 183 -12.39 -33.59 -10.30
C ARG A 183 -12.04 -34.72 -9.34
N LEU A 184 -12.63 -34.76 -8.13
CA LEU A 184 -12.40 -35.86 -7.19
C LEU A 184 -13.06 -37.17 -7.65
N PHE A 185 -14.00 -37.10 -8.60
CA PHE A 185 -14.78 -38.24 -9.11
C PHE A 185 -14.33 -38.72 -10.50
N SER A 186 -13.36 -38.05 -11.13
CA SER A 186 -12.84 -38.41 -12.45
C SER A 186 -11.35 -38.76 -12.37
N GLU A 187 -10.94 -39.88 -12.96
CA GLU A 187 -9.52 -40.15 -13.22
C GLU A 187 -9.02 -39.27 -14.37
N ARG A 188 -7.85 -38.66 -14.20
CA ARG A 188 -7.23 -37.76 -15.19
C ARG A 188 -5.72 -37.92 -15.20
N ASP A 189 -5.14 -37.72 -16.37
CA ASP A 189 -3.69 -37.71 -16.54
C ASP A 189 -3.06 -36.46 -15.91
N PHE A 190 -1.77 -36.56 -15.56
CA PHE A 190 -1.03 -35.49 -14.87
C PHE A 190 -1.10 -34.12 -15.58
N ALA A 191 -1.00 -34.11 -16.91
CA ALA A 191 -1.09 -32.89 -17.70
C ALA A 191 -2.45 -32.20 -17.58
N GLU A 192 -3.54 -32.97 -17.45
CA GLU A 192 -4.90 -32.44 -17.27
C GLU A 192 -5.17 -32.02 -15.83
N LYS A 193 -4.59 -32.73 -14.85
CA LYS A 193 -4.67 -32.36 -13.44
C LYS A 193 -4.19 -30.92 -13.21
N SER A 194 -3.08 -30.54 -13.84
CA SER A 194 -2.46 -29.22 -13.64
C SER A 194 -3.19 -28.01 -14.26
N LYS A 195 -4.03 -28.23 -15.29
CA LYS A 195 -4.77 -27.14 -15.96
C LYS A 195 -5.98 -26.71 -15.14
N VAL A 196 -6.37 -25.45 -15.24
CA VAL A 196 -7.61 -24.92 -14.62
C VAL A 196 -8.56 -24.47 -15.72
N ASN A 197 -9.73 -25.11 -15.81
CA ASN A 197 -10.75 -24.78 -16.80
C ASN A 197 -11.83 -23.91 -16.16
N PHE A 198 -12.42 -23.00 -16.95
CA PHE A 198 -13.42 -22.05 -16.49
C PHE A 198 -14.66 -22.72 -15.85
N ASP A 199 -15.15 -23.83 -16.42
CA ASP A 199 -16.33 -24.54 -15.92
C ASP A 199 -16.09 -25.37 -14.66
N GLU A 200 -14.83 -25.49 -14.24
CA GLU A 200 -14.43 -26.25 -13.07
C GLU A 200 -14.02 -25.35 -11.89
N LEU A 201 -14.19 -24.03 -12.06
CA LEU A 201 -14.05 -23.04 -11.01
C LEU A 201 -15.29 -23.01 -10.11
N ILE A 202 -15.13 -22.47 -8.91
CA ILE A 202 -16.18 -22.41 -7.89
C ILE A 202 -17.16 -21.27 -8.25
N PRO A 203 -18.45 -21.55 -8.50
CA PRO A 203 -19.42 -20.49 -8.70
C PRO A 203 -19.83 -19.89 -7.36
N LEU A 204 -19.80 -18.56 -7.22
CA LEU A 204 -20.34 -17.86 -6.03
C LEU A 204 -21.50 -16.92 -6.37
N GLU A 205 -21.77 -16.72 -7.66
CA GLU A 205 -22.85 -15.87 -8.14
C GLU A 205 -23.50 -16.50 -9.37
N GLY A 206 -24.73 -16.10 -9.67
CA GLY A 206 -25.42 -16.50 -10.89
C GLY A 206 -26.73 -15.74 -11.08
N GLY A 207 -27.36 -15.94 -12.24
CA GLY A 207 -28.61 -15.29 -12.63
C GLY A 207 -28.43 -14.14 -13.64
N GLU A 208 -29.55 -13.54 -14.07
CA GLU A 208 -29.56 -12.49 -15.11
C GLU A 208 -29.08 -11.12 -14.61
N SER A 209 -29.01 -10.90 -13.29
CA SER A 209 -28.68 -9.61 -12.68
C SER A 209 -27.62 -9.72 -11.58
N TRP A 210 -26.54 -8.94 -11.71
CA TRP A 210 -25.45 -8.87 -10.74
C TRP A 210 -25.77 -7.97 -9.55
N SER A 211 -25.54 -8.47 -8.34
CA SER A 211 -25.80 -7.76 -7.08
C SER A 211 -24.54 -7.62 -6.23
N GLU A 212 -24.47 -6.59 -5.41
CA GLU A 212 -23.37 -6.33 -4.48
C GLU A 212 -23.25 -7.46 -3.45
N ARG A 213 -22.05 -8.04 -3.36
CA ARG A 213 -21.69 -9.09 -2.39
C ARG A 213 -20.30 -8.84 -1.82
N ILE A 214 -20.04 -9.37 -0.63
CA ILE A 214 -18.73 -9.33 0.02
C ILE A 214 -18.31 -10.75 0.38
N VAL A 215 -17.09 -11.10 -0.01
CA VAL A 215 -16.43 -12.33 0.40
C VAL A 215 -15.24 -11.96 1.27
N VAL A 216 -15.16 -12.54 2.46
CA VAL A 216 -14.07 -12.33 3.41
C VAL A 216 -13.28 -13.62 3.54
N GLY A 217 -11.95 -13.53 3.52
CA GLY A 217 -11.08 -14.69 3.70
C GLY A 217 -9.78 -14.32 4.38
N HIS A 218 -8.96 -15.32 4.66
CA HIS A 218 -7.58 -15.12 5.08
C HIS A 218 -6.65 -15.33 3.89
N ASN A 219 -5.93 -14.29 3.46
CA ASN A 219 -5.23 -14.28 2.18
C ASN A 219 -6.20 -14.51 0.99
N VAL A 220 -7.37 -13.88 1.05
CA VAL A 220 -8.54 -14.12 0.17
C VAL A 220 -8.25 -14.04 -1.33
N SER A 221 -7.18 -13.33 -1.72
CA SER A 221 -6.78 -13.23 -3.13
C SER A 221 -6.37 -14.59 -3.73
N TYR A 222 -5.89 -15.51 -2.88
CA TYR A 222 -5.62 -16.88 -3.23
C TYR A 222 -6.92 -17.62 -3.57
N ASP A 223 -7.93 -17.51 -2.71
CA ASP A 223 -9.24 -18.14 -2.89
C ASP A 223 -9.99 -17.54 -4.07
N ARG A 224 -9.90 -16.20 -4.20
CA ARG A 224 -10.50 -15.42 -5.30
C ARG A 224 -10.11 -15.96 -6.67
N ALA A 225 -8.85 -16.36 -6.85
CA ALA A 225 -8.38 -16.92 -8.12
C ALA A 225 -9.10 -18.23 -8.49
N ARG A 226 -9.88 -18.86 -7.60
CA ARG A 226 -10.64 -20.09 -7.86
C ARG A 226 -12.14 -19.84 -8.04
N ILE A 227 -12.58 -18.59 -7.97
CA ILE A 227 -13.98 -18.21 -8.17
C ILE A 227 -14.24 -17.96 -9.65
N LYS A 228 -15.28 -18.58 -10.19
CA LYS A 228 -15.62 -18.60 -11.61
C LYS A 228 -15.87 -17.20 -12.16
N GLU A 229 -16.75 -16.45 -11.50
CA GLU A 229 -17.25 -15.18 -12.02
C GLU A 229 -16.16 -14.10 -12.05
N GLN A 230 -15.08 -14.26 -11.27
CA GLN A 230 -13.98 -13.30 -11.24
C GLN A 230 -13.22 -13.18 -12.56
N TYR A 231 -13.33 -14.20 -13.41
CA TYR A 231 -12.73 -14.26 -14.74
C TYR A 231 -13.61 -13.64 -15.84
N LEU A 232 -14.90 -13.41 -15.56
CA LEU A 232 -15.80 -12.68 -16.46
C LEU A 232 -15.38 -11.22 -16.50
N PHE A 233 -15.40 -10.61 -17.70
CA PHE A 233 -14.91 -9.25 -17.86
C PHE A 233 -15.85 -8.22 -17.20
N ASN A 234 -17.15 -8.33 -17.47
CA ASN A 234 -18.22 -7.49 -16.92
C ASN A 234 -19.13 -8.30 -16.00
N GLY A 235 -19.78 -7.61 -15.06
CA GLY A 235 -20.87 -8.19 -14.28
C GLY A 235 -20.59 -8.28 -12.79
N PRO A 236 -19.58 -9.06 -12.34
CA PRO A 236 -19.39 -9.33 -10.92
C PRO A 236 -19.25 -8.05 -10.11
N LYS A 237 -20.13 -7.90 -9.12
CA LYS A 237 -20.08 -6.82 -8.14
C LYS A 237 -19.50 -7.27 -6.80
N THR A 238 -19.09 -8.54 -6.69
CA THR A 238 -18.42 -9.05 -5.49
C THR A 238 -17.12 -8.32 -5.24
N LYS A 239 -16.96 -7.86 -4.00
CA LYS A 239 -15.71 -7.36 -3.46
C LYS A 239 -15.13 -8.34 -2.45
N PHE A 240 -13.83 -8.21 -2.20
CA PHE A 240 -13.10 -9.12 -1.33
C PHE A 240 -12.44 -8.36 -0.19
N LEU A 241 -12.61 -8.87 1.02
CA LEU A 241 -11.98 -8.33 2.22
C LEU A 241 -11.02 -9.37 2.77
N ASP A 242 -9.77 -8.98 2.97
CA ASP A 242 -8.72 -9.89 3.40
C ASP A 242 -8.35 -9.63 4.86
N THR A 243 -8.61 -10.60 5.75
CA THR A 243 -8.24 -10.49 7.16
C THR A 243 -6.74 -10.31 7.35
N LEU A 244 -5.91 -10.89 6.46
CA LEU A 244 -4.46 -10.72 6.52
C LEU A 244 -4.04 -9.28 6.18
N SER A 245 -4.70 -8.65 5.20
CA SER A 245 -4.51 -7.23 4.88
C SER A 245 -4.93 -6.33 6.04
N LEU A 246 -6.10 -6.59 6.65
CA LEU A 246 -6.55 -5.84 7.83
C LEU A 246 -5.56 -5.97 9.00
N HIS A 247 -5.09 -7.18 9.28
CA HIS A 247 -4.09 -7.42 10.32
C HIS A 247 -2.79 -6.68 10.04
N THR A 248 -2.34 -6.65 8.78
CA THR A 248 -1.12 -5.95 8.40
C THR A 248 -1.22 -4.44 8.71
N CYS A 249 -2.39 -3.83 8.50
CA CYS A 249 -2.66 -2.44 8.88
C CYS A 249 -2.64 -2.23 10.41
N VAL A 250 -3.26 -3.15 11.17
CA VAL A 250 -3.50 -3.00 12.63
C VAL A 250 -2.29 -3.42 13.47
N SER A 251 -1.72 -4.58 13.20
CA SER A 251 -0.68 -5.23 14.02
C SER A 251 0.43 -5.88 13.19
N GLY A 252 0.57 -5.52 11.91
CA GLY A 252 1.60 -6.07 11.03
C GLY A 252 3.04 -5.75 11.47
N GLN A 253 3.96 -6.63 11.09
CA GLN A 253 5.39 -6.55 11.44
C GLN A 253 6.25 -6.08 10.27
N THR A 254 7.28 -5.27 10.56
CA THR A 254 8.36 -4.99 9.61
C THR A 254 9.21 -6.23 9.32
N SER A 255 9.96 -6.24 8.22
CA SER A 255 10.92 -7.31 7.91
C SER A 255 11.93 -7.52 9.05
N THR A 256 12.44 -6.45 9.66
CA THR A 256 13.34 -6.52 10.82
C THR A 256 12.65 -7.16 12.03
N GLN A 257 11.41 -6.76 12.34
CA GLN A 257 10.64 -7.38 13.42
C GLN A 257 10.38 -8.86 13.17
N LYS A 258 10.05 -9.26 11.93
CA LYS A 258 9.88 -10.68 11.57
C LYS A 258 11.15 -11.50 11.81
N VAL A 259 12.32 -10.93 11.50
CA VAL A 259 13.62 -11.59 11.79
C VAL A 259 13.83 -11.73 13.30
N LEU A 260 13.64 -10.64 14.06
CA LEU A 260 13.80 -10.65 15.52
C LEU A 260 12.83 -11.62 16.19
N TRP A 261 11.59 -11.69 15.72
CA TRP A 261 10.57 -12.62 16.18
C TRP A 261 11.01 -14.08 15.99
N ARG A 262 11.47 -14.44 14.79
CA ARG A 262 11.98 -15.80 14.52
C ARG A 262 13.19 -16.15 15.38
N SER A 263 14.10 -15.20 15.58
CA SER A 263 15.24 -15.38 16.48
C SER A 263 14.80 -15.61 17.92
N ALA A 264 13.80 -14.87 18.41
CA ALA A 264 13.25 -15.04 19.75
C ALA A 264 12.53 -16.39 19.92
N LEU A 265 11.73 -16.83 18.93
CA LEU A 265 11.11 -18.15 18.94
C LEU A 265 12.13 -19.28 18.94
N LYS A 266 13.20 -19.18 18.13
CA LYS A 266 14.28 -20.17 18.11
C LYS A 266 14.95 -20.28 19.48
N ARG A 267 15.23 -19.15 20.14
CA ARG A 267 15.78 -19.13 21.50
C ARG A 267 14.84 -19.76 22.50
N LYS A 268 13.54 -19.41 22.47
CA LYS A 268 12.54 -20.01 23.36
C LYS A 268 12.45 -21.53 23.20
N ARG A 269 12.55 -22.04 21.96
CA ARG A 269 12.60 -23.48 21.67
C ARG A 269 13.86 -24.12 22.24
N GLN A 270 15.03 -23.52 22.00
CA GLN A 270 16.30 -23.99 22.59
C GLN A 270 16.26 -23.95 24.12
N GLU A 271 15.67 -22.93 24.73
CA GLU A 271 15.45 -22.83 26.18
C GLU A 271 14.53 -23.95 26.68
N MET A 272 13.46 -24.30 25.97
CA MET A 272 12.57 -25.41 26.35
C MET A 272 13.26 -26.77 26.19
N GLU A 273 14.03 -26.96 25.12
CA GLU A 273 14.84 -28.17 24.89
C GLU A 273 15.95 -28.30 25.94
N SER A 274 16.60 -27.19 26.32
CA SER A 274 17.55 -27.15 27.44
C SER A 274 16.87 -27.34 28.79
N LYS A 275 15.66 -26.82 29.02
CA LYS A 275 14.86 -27.07 30.23
C LYS A 275 14.47 -28.54 30.36
N ALA A 276 14.11 -29.19 29.26
CA ALA A 276 13.85 -30.63 29.23
C ALA A 276 15.12 -31.47 29.49
N PHE A 277 16.29 -30.96 29.11
CA PHE A 277 17.60 -31.58 29.36
C PHE A 277 18.13 -31.35 30.80
N VAL A 278 17.89 -30.16 31.37
CA VAL A 278 18.37 -29.72 32.69
C VAL A 278 17.44 -30.13 33.84
N GLN A 279 16.25 -30.68 33.56
CA GLN A 279 15.42 -31.39 34.55
C GLN A 279 16.14 -32.58 35.25
N SER A 280 17.42 -32.80 34.96
CA SER A 280 18.30 -33.74 35.65
C SER A 280 19.20 -33.15 36.76
N HIS A 281 19.51 -31.84 36.86
CA HIS A 281 20.44 -31.32 37.90
C HIS A 281 20.26 -29.84 38.31
N ASN A 282 20.23 -29.61 39.64
CA ASN A 282 20.32 -28.37 40.46
C ASN A 282 19.37 -27.19 40.16
N GLU A 283 18.52 -26.86 41.15
CA GLU A 283 17.41 -25.88 41.04
C GLU A 283 17.80 -24.40 41.25
N ASP A 284 18.88 -24.10 41.98
CA ASP A 284 19.18 -22.72 42.41
C ASP A 284 19.91 -21.87 41.35
N GLU A 285 20.85 -22.44 40.59
CA GLU A 285 21.46 -21.74 39.43
C GLU A 285 20.48 -21.59 38.25
N PHE A 286 19.47 -22.47 38.18
CA PHE A 286 18.42 -22.47 37.18
C PHE A 286 17.50 -21.25 37.29
N PHE A 287 17.06 -20.90 38.51
CA PHE A 287 16.17 -19.76 38.72
C PHE A 287 16.84 -18.43 38.35
N ASP A 288 18.13 -18.25 38.64
CA ASP A 288 18.86 -17.01 38.29
C ASP A 288 19.14 -16.91 36.77
N ALA A 289 19.46 -18.03 36.11
CA ALA A 289 19.63 -18.08 34.65
C ALA A 289 18.31 -17.84 33.90
N VAL A 290 17.21 -18.45 34.34
CA VAL A 290 15.86 -18.28 33.76
C VAL A 290 15.32 -16.86 34.02
N ALA A 291 15.59 -16.28 35.19
CA ALA A 291 15.23 -14.89 35.49
C ALA A 291 16.05 -13.88 34.65
N LYS A 292 17.35 -14.13 34.41
CA LYS A 292 18.17 -13.31 33.51
C LYS A 292 17.74 -13.41 32.05
N LEU A 293 17.37 -14.61 31.57
CA LEU A 293 16.97 -14.85 30.17
C LEU A 293 15.54 -14.39 29.87
N SER A 294 14.59 -14.56 30.80
CA SER A 294 13.20 -14.07 30.65
C SER A 294 13.10 -12.54 30.62
N ARG A 295 14.04 -11.83 31.27
CA ARG A 295 14.17 -10.37 31.17
C ARG A 295 14.61 -9.88 29.78
N LEU A 296 15.18 -10.75 28.94
CA LEU A 296 15.70 -10.42 27.61
C LEU A 296 14.70 -10.69 26.47
N SER A 297 13.56 -11.38 26.71
CA SER A 297 12.65 -11.87 25.66
C SER A 297 11.25 -11.24 25.61
N LYS A 298 10.90 -10.32 26.51
CA LYS A 298 9.60 -9.60 26.48
C LYS A 298 9.72 -8.21 25.86
N GLU A 299 9.97 -8.15 24.56
CA GLU A 299 9.73 -6.89 23.85
C GLU A 299 8.21 -6.69 23.73
N LYS A 300 7.68 -5.60 24.32
CA LYS A 300 6.22 -5.32 24.38
C LYS A 300 5.53 -5.38 23.02
N TRP A 301 6.20 -4.96 21.95
CA TRP A 301 5.63 -5.05 20.59
C TRP A 301 5.34 -6.49 20.14
N MET A 302 6.00 -7.50 20.72
CA MET A 302 5.74 -8.90 20.41
C MET A 302 4.43 -9.41 21.03
N GLU A 303 3.88 -8.72 22.02
CA GLU A 303 2.61 -9.09 22.68
C GLU A 303 1.40 -8.55 21.93
N VAL A 304 1.59 -7.53 21.08
CA VAL A 304 0.52 -6.81 20.35
C VAL A 304 0.56 -7.08 18.84
N SER A 305 1.31 -8.10 18.42
CA SER A 305 1.59 -8.41 17.03
C SER A 305 1.84 -9.90 16.83
N SER A 306 1.62 -10.38 15.62
CA SER A 306 1.85 -11.77 15.23
C SER A 306 2.48 -11.86 13.84
N PRO A 307 3.05 -13.02 13.48
CA PRO A 307 3.28 -13.36 12.09
C PRO A 307 1.96 -13.46 11.29
N ASN A 308 2.12 -13.68 9.99
CA ASN A 308 1.04 -13.62 9.00
C ASN A 308 0.16 -14.88 8.94
N SER A 309 0.39 -15.93 9.73
CA SER A 309 -0.39 -17.16 9.59
C SER A 309 -1.74 -17.05 10.33
N LEU A 310 -2.79 -17.70 9.78
CA LEU A 310 -4.11 -17.73 10.39
C LEU A 310 -4.06 -18.15 11.88
N ALA A 311 -3.30 -19.21 12.18
CA ALA A 311 -3.13 -19.71 13.55
C ALA A 311 -2.49 -18.67 14.50
N ASP A 312 -1.47 -17.94 14.03
CA ASP A 312 -0.82 -16.91 14.86
C ASP A 312 -1.75 -15.70 15.09
N MET A 313 -2.53 -15.32 14.07
CA MET A 313 -3.53 -14.26 14.19
C MET A 313 -4.70 -14.66 15.09
N TYR A 314 -5.16 -15.91 14.99
CA TYR A 314 -6.19 -16.45 15.85
C TYR A 314 -5.76 -16.44 17.31
N GLN A 315 -4.52 -16.85 17.59
CA GLN A 315 -3.93 -16.75 18.92
C GLN A 315 -3.86 -15.29 19.42
N LEU A 316 -3.47 -14.33 18.56
CA LEU A 316 -3.36 -12.92 18.93
C LEU A 316 -4.72 -12.30 19.27
N TYR A 317 -5.74 -12.50 18.42
CA TYR A 317 -7.01 -11.77 18.53
C TYR A 317 -8.08 -12.51 19.33
N CYS A 318 -8.06 -13.85 19.31
CA CYS A 318 -9.10 -14.68 19.93
C CYS A 318 -8.58 -15.47 21.13
N GLY A 319 -7.26 -15.51 21.38
CA GLY A 319 -6.66 -16.23 22.50
C GLY A 319 -6.81 -17.76 22.43
N GLY A 320 -7.22 -18.30 21.27
CA GLY A 320 -7.48 -19.72 21.09
C GLY A 320 -6.21 -20.57 21.00
N GLU A 321 -6.39 -21.89 21.12
CA GLU A 321 -5.30 -22.85 20.92
C GLU A 321 -4.79 -22.82 19.47
N LYS A 322 -3.54 -23.25 19.30
CA LYS A 322 -2.91 -23.26 17.98
C LYS A 322 -3.61 -24.31 17.11
N ILE A 323 -4.18 -23.85 15.99
CA ILE A 323 -4.84 -24.71 14.99
C ILE A 323 -3.89 -25.85 14.59
N ASP A 324 -4.36 -27.10 14.67
CA ASP A 324 -3.61 -28.24 14.18
C ASP A 324 -3.54 -28.19 12.65
N LYS A 325 -2.33 -28.27 12.12
CA LYS A 325 -2.05 -28.21 10.67
C LYS A 325 -1.65 -29.55 10.08
N SER A 326 -1.70 -30.63 10.86
CA SER A 326 -1.33 -31.97 10.40
C SER A 326 -2.11 -32.38 9.13
N LEU A 327 -3.42 -32.15 9.12
CA LEU A 327 -4.31 -32.49 7.99
C LEU A 327 -4.01 -31.67 6.72
N SER A 328 -3.54 -30.42 6.85
CA SER A 328 -3.18 -29.58 5.70
C SER A 328 -2.03 -30.17 4.87
N GLU A 329 -1.20 -31.05 5.46
CA GLU A 329 -0.11 -31.71 4.73
C GLU A 329 -0.63 -32.59 3.58
N ILE A 330 -1.86 -33.11 3.67
CA ILE A 330 -2.48 -33.90 2.61
C ILE A 330 -2.69 -33.04 1.34
N PHE A 331 -3.11 -31.79 1.49
CA PHE A 331 -3.24 -30.86 0.36
C PHE A 331 -1.88 -30.47 -0.23
N ILE A 332 -0.84 -30.38 0.60
CA ILE A 332 0.48 -29.91 0.21
C ILE A 332 1.32 -31.01 -0.46
N LYS A 333 1.24 -32.25 0.03
CA LYS A 333 2.12 -33.36 -0.36
C LYS A 333 1.38 -34.57 -0.91
N GLY A 334 0.09 -34.70 -0.61
CA GLY A 334 -0.73 -35.84 -1.02
C GLY A 334 -1.27 -35.71 -2.45
N ASN A 335 -2.29 -36.50 -2.74
CA ASN A 335 -2.96 -36.56 -4.03
C ASN A 335 -4.50 -36.63 -3.88
N SER A 336 -5.24 -36.64 -4.99
CA SER A 336 -6.72 -36.72 -4.92
C SER A 336 -7.25 -37.97 -4.21
N SER A 337 -6.54 -39.10 -4.20
CA SER A 337 -6.95 -40.29 -3.45
C SER A 337 -6.90 -40.06 -1.96
N ASP A 338 -5.80 -39.50 -1.46
CA ASP A 338 -5.64 -39.20 -0.04
C ASP A 338 -6.75 -38.23 0.45
N ILE A 339 -7.15 -37.29 -0.41
CA ILE A 339 -8.26 -36.36 -0.12
C ILE A 339 -9.60 -37.11 -0.03
N ARG A 340 -9.84 -38.11 -0.88
CA ARG A 340 -11.04 -38.94 -0.82
C ARG A 340 -11.08 -39.77 0.45
N ASP A 341 -9.96 -40.38 0.79
CA ASP A 341 -9.86 -41.30 1.93
C ASP A 341 -10.03 -40.56 3.27
N ASN A 342 -9.63 -39.28 3.32
CA ASN A 342 -9.71 -38.43 4.51
C ASN A 342 -10.76 -37.32 4.39
N PHE A 343 -11.76 -37.47 3.51
CA PHE A 343 -12.68 -36.39 3.13
C PHE A 343 -13.39 -35.73 4.33
N GLN A 344 -13.92 -36.53 5.27
CA GLN A 344 -14.68 -36.00 6.41
C GLN A 344 -13.81 -35.12 7.33
N ASP A 345 -12.60 -35.59 7.64
CA ASP A 345 -11.66 -34.87 8.50
C ASP A 345 -11.14 -33.61 7.82
N LEU A 346 -10.82 -33.70 6.52
CA LEU A 346 -10.36 -32.56 5.73
C LEU A 346 -11.44 -31.47 5.60
N MET A 347 -12.71 -31.84 5.46
CA MET A 347 -13.81 -30.88 5.46
C MET A 347 -14.00 -30.21 6.83
N GLY A 348 -13.83 -30.97 7.91
CA GLY A 348 -13.80 -30.41 9.27
C GLY A 348 -12.66 -29.41 9.46
N TYR A 349 -11.47 -29.72 8.94
CA TYR A 349 -10.33 -28.80 8.90
C TYR A 349 -10.64 -27.52 8.13
N CYS A 350 -11.17 -27.62 6.91
CA CYS A 350 -11.53 -26.45 6.09
C CYS A 350 -12.56 -25.56 6.81
N TYR A 351 -13.55 -26.19 7.46
CA TYR A 351 -14.54 -25.47 8.25
C TYR A 351 -13.90 -24.71 9.43
N GLN A 352 -12.93 -25.33 10.11
CA GLN A 352 -12.24 -24.70 11.23
C GLN A 352 -11.44 -23.47 10.79
N ASP A 353 -10.82 -23.49 9.61
CA ASP A 353 -10.11 -22.32 9.05
C ASP A 353 -11.08 -21.16 8.74
N VAL A 354 -12.24 -21.45 8.15
CA VAL A 354 -13.31 -20.46 7.93
C VAL A 354 -13.86 -19.91 9.24
N LYS A 355 -14.09 -20.78 10.24
CA LYS A 355 -14.54 -20.38 11.58
C LYS A 355 -13.52 -19.47 12.27
N CYS A 356 -12.24 -19.83 12.27
CA CYS A 356 -11.18 -18.98 12.82
C CYS A 356 -11.11 -17.62 12.11
N THR A 357 -11.27 -17.60 10.78
CA THR A 357 -11.29 -16.37 9.98
C THR A 357 -12.46 -15.47 10.38
N TYR A 358 -13.65 -16.05 10.58
CA TYR A 358 -14.83 -15.33 11.07
C TYR A 358 -14.60 -14.71 12.46
N GLU A 359 -14.11 -15.50 13.42
CA GLU A 359 -13.88 -15.04 14.79
C GLU A 359 -12.82 -13.93 14.84
N ILE A 360 -11.74 -14.04 14.03
CA ILE A 360 -10.76 -12.97 13.86
C ILE A 360 -11.42 -11.71 13.30
N LEU A 361 -12.25 -11.82 12.26
CA LEU A 361 -12.89 -10.67 11.62
C LEU A 361 -13.71 -9.84 12.62
N LYS A 362 -14.43 -10.50 13.54
CA LYS A 362 -15.25 -9.82 14.56
C LYS A 362 -14.45 -8.88 15.44
N VAL A 363 -13.22 -9.27 15.81
CA VAL A 363 -12.31 -8.45 16.62
C VAL A 363 -11.54 -7.45 15.74
N LEU A 364 -11.09 -7.91 14.58
CA LEU A 364 -10.14 -7.19 13.74
C LEU A 364 -10.78 -6.03 12.96
N TYR A 365 -12.02 -6.18 12.47
CA TYR A 365 -12.66 -5.16 11.65
C TYR A 365 -12.90 -3.84 12.41
N PRO A 366 -13.42 -3.83 13.66
CA PRO A 366 -13.49 -2.61 14.47
C PRO A 366 -12.12 -1.96 14.73
N LEU A 367 -11.09 -2.77 15.00
CA LEU A 367 -9.72 -2.27 15.18
C LEU A 367 -9.16 -1.63 13.90
N PHE A 368 -9.48 -2.22 12.75
CA PHE A 368 -9.14 -1.65 11.45
C PHE A 368 -9.81 -0.30 11.24
N LEU A 369 -11.10 -0.15 11.54
CA LEU A 369 -11.79 1.14 11.43
C LEU A 369 -11.20 2.20 12.36
N HIS A 370 -10.70 1.82 13.54
CA HIS A 370 -9.96 2.74 14.42
C HIS A 370 -8.60 3.16 13.83
N HIS A 371 -7.89 2.22 13.19
CA HIS A 371 -6.61 2.49 12.55
C HIS A 371 -6.77 3.30 11.26
N CYS A 372 -7.75 2.98 10.44
CA CYS A 372 -8.01 3.57 9.14
C CYS A 372 -9.43 4.18 9.12
N PRO A 373 -9.64 5.33 9.78
CA PRO A 373 -10.98 5.88 10.02
C PRO A 373 -11.64 6.48 8.77
N HIS A 374 -10.85 6.91 7.79
CA HIS A 374 -11.41 7.55 6.60
C HIS A 374 -11.94 6.49 5.59
N PRO A 375 -13.18 6.63 5.08
CA PRO A 375 -13.82 5.63 4.21
C PRO A 375 -13.06 5.36 2.91
N VAL A 376 -12.32 6.35 2.41
CA VAL A 376 -11.45 6.22 1.22
C VAL A 376 -10.51 5.02 1.34
N THR A 377 -9.97 4.73 2.53
CA THR A 377 -9.06 3.57 2.69
C THR A 377 -9.77 2.25 2.41
N LEU A 378 -10.97 2.05 2.99
CA LEU A 378 -11.75 0.85 2.72
C LEU A 378 -12.20 0.78 1.25
N ALA A 379 -12.65 1.90 0.68
CA ALA A 379 -13.07 1.97 -0.73
C ALA A 379 -11.92 1.59 -1.69
N GLY A 380 -10.73 2.15 -1.47
CA GLY A 380 -9.52 1.84 -2.24
C GLY A 380 -9.13 0.37 -2.12
N MET A 381 -9.13 -0.19 -0.91
CA MET A 381 -8.84 -1.61 -0.68
C MET A 381 -9.81 -2.54 -1.40
N LEU A 382 -11.13 -2.26 -1.36
CA LEU A 382 -12.15 -3.04 -2.08
C LEU A 382 -12.01 -2.91 -3.60
N GLU A 383 -11.55 -1.78 -4.12
CA GLU A 383 -11.30 -1.64 -5.55
C GLU A 383 -10.07 -2.43 -5.99
N MET A 384 -8.97 -2.33 -5.22
CA MET A 384 -7.73 -3.07 -5.44
C MET A 384 -7.94 -4.59 -5.35
N SER A 385 -8.90 -5.06 -4.54
CA SER A 385 -9.19 -6.49 -4.39
C SER A 385 -9.74 -7.14 -5.66
N THR A 386 -10.10 -6.35 -6.68
CA THR A 386 -10.76 -6.81 -7.92
C THR A 386 -9.92 -6.69 -9.19
N MET A 387 -8.61 -6.46 -9.04
CA MET A 387 -7.65 -6.40 -10.16
C MET A 387 -7.76 -7.60 -11.10
N TYR A 388 -7.48 -7.38 -12.38
CA TYR A 388 -7.77 -8.28 -13.49
C TYR A 388 -6.77 -8.09 -14.63
N LEU A 389 -6.10 -9.18 -15.04
CA LEU A 389 -5.04 -9.12 -16.06
C LEU A 389 -5.43 -9.95 -17.30
N PRO A 390 -5.91 -9.32 -18.38
CA PRO A 390 -6.21 -10.02 -19.62
C PRO A 390 -4.92 -10.40 -20.35
N VAL A 391 -4.91 -11.59 -20.93
CA VAL A 391 -3.83 -12.13 -21.75
C VAL A 391 -4.41 -12.82 -22.99
N ASN A 392 -3.58 -13.09 -23.98
CA ASN A 392 -3.97 -13.88 -25.15
C ASN A 392 -2.96 -15.01 -25.41
N GLU A 393 -3.12 -15.73 -26.51
CA GLU A 393 -2.31 -16.90 -26.88
C GLU A 393 -0.79 -16.65 -26.86
N SER A 394 -0.33 -15.41 -27.05
CA SER A 394 1.09 -15.06 -26.94
C SER A 394 1.68 -15.32 -25.55
N TRP A 395 0.83 -15.35 -24.51
CA TRP A 395 1.23 -15.77 -23.16
C TRP A 395 1.75 -17.20 -23.12
N ASN A 396 1.16 -18.11 -23.90
CA ASN A 396 1.64 -19.50 -23.96
C ASN A 396 3.05 -19.56 -24.57
N THR A 397 3.31 -18.78 -25.61
CA THR A 397 4.63 -18.64 -26.22
C THR A 397 5.64 -18.04 -25.22
N PHE A 398 5.23 -17.02 -24.48
CA PHE A 398 6.04 -16.44 -23.40
C PHE A 398 6.40 -17.49 -22.36
N MET A 399 5.43 -18.21 -21.80
CA MET A 399 5.69 -19.25 -20.80
C MET A 399 6.60 -20.37 -21.31
N GLN A 400 6.50 -20.75 -22.59
CA GLN A 400 7.38 -21.73 -23.21
C GLN A 400 8.82 -21.22 -23.41
N SER A 401 9.01 -19.92 -23.63
CA SER A 401 10.35 -19.30 -23.68
C SER A 401 10.94 -19.06 -22.28
N ALA A 402 10.07 -18.74 -21.31
CA ALA A 402 10.42 -18.42 -19.94
C ALA A 402 10.41 -19.65 -19.03
N ARG A 403 10.66 -20.86 -19.55
CA ARG A 403 10.59 -22.18 -18.86
C ARG A 403 11.27 -22.28 -17.48
N TYR A 404 12.09 -21.31 -17.11
CA TYR A 404 12.78 -21.20 -15.81
C TYR A 404 12.07 -20.29 -14.79
N VAL A 405 10.98 -19.62 -15.16
CA VAL A 405 10.21 -18.73 -14.30
C VAL A 405 9.00 -19.50 -13.76
N SER A 406 9.12 -19.99 -12.53
CA SER A 406 7.97 -20.51 -11.79
C SER A 406 7.06 -19.34 -11.42
N LEU A 407 5.90 -19.24 -12.07
CA LEU A 407 4.88 -18.26 -11.73
C LEU A 407 3.89 -18.89 -10.75
N SER A 408 3.57 -18.15 -9.68
CA SER A 408 2.53 -18.52 -8.72
C SER A 408 1.11 -18.37 -9.28
N ASN A 409 0.96 -17.68 -10.42
CA ASN A 409 -0.30 -17.36 -11.07
C ASN A 409 -0.55 -18.31 -12.25
N PHE A 410 -1.82 -18.58 -12.53
CA PHE A 410 -2.27 -19.40 -13.65
C PHE A 410 -3.23 -18.63 -14.54
N VAL A 411 -3.35 -19.06 -15.80
CA VAL A 411 -4.28 -18.50 -16.77
C VAL A 411 -5.53 -19.36 -16.82
N VAL A 412 -6.70 -18.73 -16.83
CA VAL A 412 -7.95 -19.37 -17.20
C VAL A 412 -8.37 -18.83 -18.55
N TRP A 413 -8.59 -19.75 -19.50
CA TRP A 413 -9.08 -19.42 -20.83
C TRP A 413 -10.60 -19.42 -20.84
N THR A 414 -11.17 -18.36 -21.36
CA THR A 414 -12.63 -18.16 -21.47
C THR A 414 -13.04 -18.19 -22.94
N ASN A 415 -14.25 -18.70 -23.20
CA ASN A 415 -14.84 -18.73 -24.53
C ASN A 415 -15.81 -17.55 -24.76
N GLU A 416 -15.66 -16.44 -24.02
CA GLU A 416 -16.59 -15.30 -24.13
C GLU A 416 -16.72 -14.82 -25.58
N GLU A 417 -17.97 -14.69 -26.04
CA GLU A 417 -18.31 -14.21 -27.37
C GLU A 417 -18.03 -12.71 -27.47
N SER A 418 -16.94 -12.31 -28.13
CA SER A 418 -16.77 -10.93 -28.55
C SER A 418 -17.84 -10.59 -29.61
N ALA A 419 -18.72 -9.64 -29.30
CA ALA A 419 -19.93 -9.31 -30.05
C ALA A 419 -19.72 -8.66 -31.45
N SER A 420 -18.54 -8.77 -32.07
CA SER A 420 -18.31 -8.05 -33.32
C SER A 420 -17.26 -8.62 -34.29
N ASP A 421 -16.78 -9.85 -34.17
CA ASP A 421 -15.90 -10.39 -35.22
C ASP A 421 -15.89 -11.92 -35.35
N HIS A 422 -15.96 -12.40 -36.60
CA HIS A 422 -16.01 -13.82 -37.00
C HIS A 422 -14.69 -14.60 -36.79
N LYS A 423 -13.84 -14.22 -35.83
CA LYS A 423 -12.66 -14.98 -35.43
C LYS A 423 -12.61 -15.10 -33.91
N ARG A 424 -13.09 -16.23 -33.39
CA ARG A 424 -12.90 -16.65 -31.99
C ARG A 424 -11.39 -16.71 -31.70
N LYS A 425 -10.84 -15.67 -31.07
CA LYS A 425 -9.52 -15.76 -30.44
C LYS A 425 -9.76 -16.08 -28.96
N ALA A 426 -9.12 -17.13 -28.45
CA ALA A 426 -9.23 -17.49 -27.05
C ALA A 426 -8.69 -16.35 -26.18
N GLN A 427 -9.50 -15.87 -25.24
CA GLN A 427 -9.10 -14.84 -24.28
C GLN A 427 -8.72 -15.51 -22.96
N GLY A 428 -7.49 -15.28 -22.53
CA GLY A 428 -6.98 -15.75 -21.25
C GLY A 428 -7.06 -14.64 -20.21
N VAL A 429 -7.19 -15.03 -18.95
CA VAL A 429 -7.26 -14.08 -17.84
C VAL A 429 -6.42 -14.61 -16.69
N ILE A 430 -5.68 -13.71 -16.05
CA ILE A 430 -4.95 -13.95 -14.81
C ILE A 430 -5.57 -13.08 -13.72
N ILE A 431 -5.90 -13.71 -12.60
CA ILE A 431 -6.31 -13.01 -11.38
C ILE A 431 -5.09 -12.89 -10.47
N PRO A 432 -4.50 -11.69 -10.32
CA PRO A 432 -3.31 -11.53 -9.51
C PRO A 432 -3.66 -11.72 -8.03
N LYS A 433 -2.83 -12.50 -7.32
CA LYS A 433 -3.01 -12.84 -5.89
C LYS A 433 -2.50 -11.70 -4.99
N VAL A 434 -3.09 -10.52 -5.16
CA VAL A 434 -2.67 -9.30 -4.48
C VAL A 434 -3.19 -9.27 -3.05
N GLN A 435 -2.26 -9.23 -2.09
CA GLN A 435 -2.58 -8.79 -0.74
C GLN A 435 -2.65 -7.25 -0.75
N VAL A 436 -3.86 -6.68 -0.70
CA VAL A 436 -4.10 -5.23 -0.91
C VAL A 436 -3.41 -4.34 0.12
N SER A 437 -3.11 -4.87 1.31
CA SER A 437 -2.19 -4.26 2.26
C SER A 437 -1.26 -5.32 2.85
N GLY A 438 -0.10 -5.53 2.21
CA GLY A 438 0.87 -6.57 2.55
C GLY A 438 2.10 -6.12 3.33
N THR A 439 2.33 -4.82 3.42
CA THR A 439 3.40 -4.23 4.25
C THR A 439 2.82 -3.36 5.35
N VAL A 440 3.60 -3.08 6.41
CA VAL A 440 3.20 -2.13 7.47
C VAL A 440 2.93 -0.71 6.94
N THR A 441 3.45 -0.39 5.76
CA THR A 441 3.17 0.87 5.05
C THR A 441 1.88 0.81 4.24
N ARG A 442 1.11 -0.27 4.38
CA ARG A 442 -0.15 -0.58 3.68
C ARG A 442 -0.02 -0.77 2.18
N ARG A 443 1.20 -0.91 1.65
CA ARG A 443 1.39 -1.21 0.22
C ARG A 443 0.90 -2.60 -0.08
N ALA A 444 0.33 -2.74 -1.27
CA ALA A 444 -0.01 -4.04 -1.81
C ALA A 444 1.25 -4.91 -2.02
N VAL A 445 1.10 -6.21 -1.86
CA VAL A 445 2.15 -7.20 -2.10
C VAL A 445 1.63 -8.27 -3.04
N GLU A 446 2.36 -8.50 -4.12
CA GLU A 446 2.18 -9.63 -5.03
C GLU A 446 3.56 -9.96 -5.63
N PRO A 447 4.06 -11.21 -5.53
CA PRO A 447 5.46 -11.52 -5.83
C PRO A 447 5.89 -11.39 -7.29
N THR A 448 4.95 -11.32 -8.23
CA THR A 448 5.20 -11.41 -9.67
C THR A 448 4.99 -10.06 -10.36
N TRP A 449 3.79 -9.50 -10.26
CA TRP A 449 3.35 -8.34 -11.01
C TRP A 449 3.75 -7.03 -10.35
N LEU A 450 3.72 -6.97 -9.01
CA LEU A 450 4.15 -5.77 -8.26
C LEU A 450 5.67 -5.68 -8.09
N THR A 451 6.41 -6.71 -8.52
CA THR A 451 7.88 -6.72 -8.57
C THR A 451 8.41 -6.69 -9.99
N ALA A 452 7.52 -6.76 -11.00
CA ALA A 452 7.88 -6.81 -12.40
C ALA A 452 8.64 -5.53 -12.79
N SER A 453 9.88 -5.71 -13.25
CA SER A 453 10.69 -4.62 -13.79
C SER A 453 10.19 -4.20 -15.17
N ASN A 454 10.60 -3.01 -15.62
CA ASN A 454 10.46 -2.64 -17.02
C ASN A 454 11.28 -3.59 -17.92
N ALA A 455 10.84 -3.73 -19.17
CA ALA A 455 11.48 -4.58 -20.15
C ALA A 455 12.94 -4.16 -20.37
N LYS A 456 13.85 -5.13 -20.36
CA LYS A 456 15.28 -4.98 -20.60
C LYS A 456 15.69 -5.95 -21.71
N ILE A 457 16.32 -5.41 -22.75
CA ILE A 457 16.71 -6.16 -23.96
C ILE A 457 17.48 -7.45 -23.63
N ASN A 458 18.34 -7.40 -22.61
CA ASN A 458 19.23 -8.53 -22.25
C ASN A 458 18.70 -9.39 -21.10
N LYS A 459 17.41 -9.35 -20.77
CA LYS A 459 16.84 -10.12 -19.65
C LYS A 459 15.49 -10.74 -20.01
N ILE A 460 15.50 -12.04 -20.28
CA ILE A 460 14.27 -12.84 -20.50
C ILE A 460 13.35 -12.73 -19.28
N GLY A 461 12.06 -12.56 -19.52
CA GLY A 461 11.03 -12.41 -18.49
C GLY A 461 10.81 -10.97 -18.03
N SER A 462 11.68 -10.02 -18.40
CA SER A 462 11.49 -8.61 -18.06
C SER A 462 10.36 -7.95 -18.87
N GLU A 463 10.00 -8.54 -20.00
CA GLU A 463 8.92 -8.18 -20.90
C GLU A 463 7.54 -8.68 -20.44
N GLN A 464 7.44 -9.36 -19.29
CA GLN A 464 6.20 -9.98 -18.81
C GLN A 464 4.99 -9.03 -18.82
N LYS A 465 5.18 -7.75 -18.48
CA LYS A 465 4.10 -6.73 -18.50
C LYS A 465 3.49 -6.52 -19.90
N ALA A 466 4.26 -6.73 -20.97
CA ALA A 466 3.82 -6.53 -22.35
C ALA A 466 2.84 -7.62 -22.83
N PHE A 467 2.79 -8.76 -22.13
CA PHE A 467 1.85 -9.83 -22.42
C PHE A 467 0.50 -9.67 -21.72
N VAL A 468 0.36 -8.66 -20.85
CA VAL A 468 -0.96 -8.18 -20.42
C VAL A 468 -1.53 -7.32 -21.55
N GLN A 469 -2.54 -7.84 -22.23
CA GLN A 469 -3.08 -7.25 -23.46
C GLN A 469 -4.58 -7.08 -23.34
N ALA A 470 -5.07 -5.89 -23.71
CA ALA A 470 -6.50 -5.62 -23.75
C ALA A 470 -7.20 -6.58 -24.74
N PRO A 471 -8.42 -7.03 -24.42
CA PRO A 471 -9.22 -7.80 -25.37
C PRO A 471 -9.64 -6.97 -26.58
N PRO A 472 -10.04 -7.61 -27.70
CA PRO A 472 -10.54 -6.91 -28.88
C PRO A 472 -11.67 -5.93 -28.54
N GLY A 473 -11.59 -4.69 -29.06
CA GLY A 473 -12.55 -3.62 -28.76
C GLY A 473 -12.25 -2.84 -27.47
N TYR A 474 -11.20 -3.21 -26.72
CA TYR A 474 -10.75 -2.54 -25.52
C TYR A 474 -9.29 -2.09 -25.64
N CYS A 475 -8.92 -1.12 -24.81
CA CYS A 475 -7.54 -0.67 -24.64
C CYS A 475 -7.20 -0.54 -23.15
N ILE A 476 -5.90 -0.51 -22.85
CA ILE A 476 -5.41 -0.18 -21.51
C ILE A 476 -5.02 1.30 -21.49
N VAL A 477 -5.61 2.06 -20.57
CA VAL A 477 -5.27 3.45 -20.29
C VAL A 477 -4.72 3.50 -18.87
N GLY A 478 -3.55 4.12 -18.69
CA GLY A 478 -2.91 4.24 -17.38
C GLY A 478 -2.29 5.60 -17.16
N ALA A 479 -1.96 5.86 -15.90
CA ALA A 479 -1.22 7.03 -15.47
C ALA A 479 -0.10 6.59 -14.53
N ASP A 480 1.07 7.17 -14.72
CA ASP A 480 2.23 7.07 -13.83
C ASP A 480 2.41 8.42 -13.14
N VAL A 481 2.36 8.44 -11.82
CA VAL A 481 2.45 9.69 -11.06
C VAL A 481 3.91 9.98 -10.72
N ASP A 482 4.55 10.77 -11.59
CA ASP A 482 5.94 11.16 -11.45
C ASP A 482 6.25 11.69 -10.04
N SER A 483 7.27 11.10 -9.41
CA SER A 483 7.86 11.58 -8.16
C SER A 483 6.84 11.76 -7.02
N GLN A 484 5.77 10.96 -7.00
CA GLN A 484 4.69 11.03 -6.00
C GLN A 484 5.21 11.17 -4.56
N GLU A 485 6.13 10.31 -4.15
CA GLU A 485 6.65 10.30 -2.78
C GLU A 485 7.56 11.49 -2.46
N VAL A 486 8.31 11.96 -3.46
CA VAL A 486 9.18 13.14 -3.33
C VAL A 486 8.31 14.38 -3.16
N TRP A 487 7.24 14.52 -3.94
CA TRP A 487 6.27 15.61 -3.82
C TRP A 487 5.55 15.60 -2.45
N ILE A 488 5.12 14.42 -1.97
CA ILE A 488 4.52 14.32 -0.62
C ILE A 488 5.53 14.73 0.46
N ALA A 489 6.77 14.26 0.36
CA ALA A 489 7.83 14.62 1.30
C ALA A 489 8.15 16.12 1.25
N SER A 490 8.11 16.73 0.07
CA SER A 490 8.41 18.16 -0.10
C SER A 490 7.32 19.02 0.50
N LEU A 491 6.06 18.66 0.27
CA LEU A 491 4.89 19.29 0.86
C LEU A 491 4.91 19.22 2.40
N LEU A 492 5.37 18.11 2.97
CA LEU A 492 5.57 17.97 4.41
C LEU A 492 6.67 18.88 4.96
N GLY A 493 7.77 19.05 4.21
CA GLY A 493 8.83 19.98 4.56
C GLY A 493 8.37 21.44 4.54
N ASP A 494 7.65 21.83 3.49
CA ASP A 494 7.07 23.17 3.33
C ASP A 494 6.06 23.50 4.43
N ASN A 495 5.19 22.55 4.78
CA ASN A 495 4.27 22.67 5.92
C ASN A 495 5.01 22.89 7.25
N HIS A 496 6.11 22.18 7.50
CA HIS A 496 6.87 22.34 8.74
C HIS A 496 7.57 23.70 8.83
N PHE A 497 7.96 24.27 7.69
CA PHE A 497 8.79 25.46 7.67
C PHE A 497 7.98 26.75 7.77
N THR A 498 7.22 27.06 6.72
CA THR A 498 6.49 28.32 6.59
C THR A 498 5.04 28.15 6.15
N GLY A 499 4.64 26.93 5.76
CA GLY A 499 3.34 26.67 5.15
C GLY A 499 3.22 27.20 3.72
N LEU A 500 4.34 27.58 3.09
CA LEU A 500 4.40 28.01 1.69
C LEU A 500 4.94 26.88 0.83
N GLN A 501 4.21 26.51 -0.22
CA GLN A 501 4.70 25.54 -1.20
C GLN A 501 5.89 26.12 -1.97
N GLY A 502 6.99 25.37 -2.04
CA GLY A 502 8.28 25.87 -2.51
C GLY A 502 9.05 26.67 -1.45
N GLY A 503 8.57 26.73 -0.21
CA GLY A 503 9.17 27.52 0.86
C GLY A 503 10.52 26.96 1.36
N THR A 504 10.75 25.67 1.19
CA THR A 504 12.02 25.00 1.49
C THR A 504 12.85 24.76 0.23
N ALA A 505 14.18 24.63 0.37
CA ALA A 505 15.04 24.28 -0.77
C ALA A 505 14.60 22.98 -1.46
N PHE A 506 14.17 21.98 -0.69
CA PHE A 506 13.65 20.72 -1.23
C PHE A 506 12.31 20.90 -1.96
N GLY A 507 11.35 21.65 -1.39
CA GLY A 507 10.11 22.04 -2.07
C GLY A 507 10.34 22.79 -3.37
N TRP A 508 11.25 23.76 -3.33
CA TRP A 508 11.62 24.58 -4.48
C TRP A 508 12.23 23.75 -5.61
N MET A 509 13.25 22.92 -5.31
CA MET A 509 13.86 22.04 -6.31
C MET A 509 12.88 21.00 -6.87
N SER A 510 11.84 20.61 -6.12
CA SER A 510 10.80 19.70 -6.61
C SER A 510 9.80 20.36 -7.54
N LEU A 511 9.52 21.67 -7.38
CA LEU A 511 8.50 22.40 -8.15
C LEU A 511 9.09 23.21 -9.31
N GLN A 512 10.24 23.84 -9.09
CA GLN A 512 10.91 24.77 -10.03
C GLN A 512 12.23 24.21 -10.58
N GLY A 513 12.71 23.07 -10.07
CA GLY A 513 13.98 22.48 -10.51
C GLY A 513 13.92 22.00 -11.95
N ASN A 514 14.92 22.38 -12.75
CA ASN A 514 15.02 22.01 -14.15
C ASN A 514 16.23 21.09 -14.39
N LYS A 515 16.01 20.01 -15.15
CA LYS A 515 17.06 19.08 -15.56
C LYS A 515 18.10 19.73 -16.47
N SER A 516 17.71 20.56 -17.43
CA SER A 516 18.64 21.19 -18.37
C SER A 516 19.56 22.20 -17.69
N GLU A 517 19.07 22.88 -16.66
CA GLU A 517 19.81 23.86 -15.87
C GLU A 517 20.57 23.21 -14.70
N GLY A 518 20.38 21.91 -14.48
CA GLY A 518 21.00 21.18 -13.36
C GLY A 518 20.47 21.57 -11.97
N THR A 519 19.37 22.31 -11.90
CA THR A 519 18.77 22.83 -10.66
C THR A 519 17.83 21.82 -9.99
N ASP A 520 17.47 20.72 -10.68
CA ASP A 520 16.69 19.63 -10.10
C ASP A 520 17.49 18.82 -9.06
N ILE A 521 16.76 18.21 -8.11
CA ILE A 521 17.34 17.48 -6.99
C ILE A 521 18.33 16.38 -7.41
N HIS A 522 18.09 15.68 -8.52
CA HIS A 522 18.97 14.60 -8.95
C HIS A 522 20.23 15.13 -9.59
N SER A 523 20.13 16.21 -10.37
CA SER A 523 21.30 16.86 -10.97
C SER A 523 22.19 17.50 -9.91
N LYS A 524 21.61 18.17 -8.91
CA LYS A 524 22.38 18.76 -7.80
C LYS A 524 23.10 17.68 -6.97
N THR A 525 22.43 16.57 -6.64
CA THR A 525 23.10 15.42 -5.99
C THR A 525 24.21 14.85 -6.87
N ALA A 526 23.95 14.64 -8.17
CA ALA A 526 24.93 14.11 -9.11
C ALA A 526 26.21 14.96 -9.16
N GLN A 527 26.06 16.29 -9.20
CA GLN A 527 27.17 17.25 -9.18
C GLN A 527 27.95 17.21 -7.86
N THR A 528 27.27 17.17 -6.71
CA THR A 528 27.92 17.20 -5.39
C THR A 528 28.84 16.01 -5.13
N ILE A 529 28.46 14.80 -5.56
CA ILE A 529 29.24 13.58 -5.29
C ILE A 529 29.96 13.00 -6.53
N GLY A 530 29.75 13.60 -7.71
CA GLY A 530 30.40 13.20 -8.96
C GLY A 530 29.90 11.84 -9.47
N ILE A 531 28.58 11.69 -9.62
CA ILE A 531 27.95 10.50 -10.21
C ILE A 531 27.02 10.90 -11.35
N THR A 532 26.53 9.92 -12.13
CA THR A 532 25.50 10.19 -13.13
C THR A 532 24.16 10.53 -12.47
N ARG A 533 23.29 11.26 -13.18
CA ARG A 533 21.95 11.60 -12.70
C ARG A 533 21.10 10.36 -12.39
N ASP A 534 21.24 9.29 -13.16
CA ASP A 534 20.49 8.05 -12.94
C ASP A 534 20.97 7.32 -11.67
N HIS A 535 22.27 7.33 -11.40
CA HIS A 535 22.80 6.87 -10.10
C HIS A 535 22.30 7.76 -8.95
N ALA A 536 22.25 9.08 -9.17
CA ALA A 536 21.75 10.03 -8.18
C ALA A 536 20.25 9.86 -7.88
N LYS A 537 19.45 9.41 -8.85
CA LYS A 537 18.05 9.00 -8.61
C LYS A 537 17.99 7.87 -7.59
N VAL A 538 18.65 6.74 -7.88
CA VAL A 538 18.68 5.58 -6.97
C VAL A 538 19.18 5.98 -5.58
N PHE A 539 20.22 6.81 -5.55
CA PHE A 539 20.81 7.30 -4.32
C PHE A 539 19.85 8.19 -3.52
N ASN A 540 19.23 9.20 -4.14
CA ASN A 540 18.30 10.12 -3.48
C ASN A 540 17.10 9.40 -2.89
N TYR A 541 16.49 8.48 -3.64
CA TYR A 541 15.39 7.67 -3.11
C TYR A 541 15.84 6.89 -1.88
N SER A 542 16.97 6.17 -1.94
CA SER A 542 17.47 5.43 -0.78
C SER A 542 17.69 6.31 0.46
N ARG A 543 18.18 7.55 0.26
CA ARG A 543 18.48 8.50 1.34
C ARG A 543 17.22 9.11 1.95
N ILE A 544 16.22 9.46 1.14
CA ILE A 544 14.91 9.95 1.61
C ILE A 544 14.24 8.88 2.50
N TYR A 545 14.41 7.59 2.15
CA TYR A 545 13.97 6.46 2.99
C TYR A 545 14.95 6.09 4.11
N GLY A 546 15.74 7.06 4.59
CA GLY A 546 16.49 6.91 5.83
C GLY A 546 17.61 5.86 5.79
N SER A 547 18.08 5.46 4.60
CA SER A 547 19.36 4.78 4.47
C SER A 547 20.44 5.61 5.17
N GLY A 548 21.25 4.95 6.00
CA GLY A 548 22.31 5.59 6.76
C GLY A 548 23.54 5.89 5.90
N LYS A 549 24.48 6.67 6.46
CA LYS A 549 25.77 6.99 5.83
C LYS A 549 26.50 5.74 5.31
N GLN A 550 26.49 4.64 6.06
CA GLN A 550 27.17 3.39 5.68
C GLN A 550 26.62 2.81 4.37
N PHE A 551 25.29 2.75 4.21
CA PHE A 551 24.67 2.26 2.97
C PHE A 551 25.00 3.17 1.78
N ALA A 552 24.97 4.48 2.01
CA ALA A 552 25.39 5.47 1.02
C ALA A 552 26.85 5.31 0.60
N SER A 553 27.77 5.08 1.55
CA SER A 553 29.19 4.81 1.25
C SER A 553 29.34 3.52 0.43
N THR A 554 28.62 2.44 0.78
CA THR A 554 28.62 1.19 -0.02
C THR A 554 28.11 1.40 -1.43
N LEU A 555 27.00 2.12 -1.59
CA LEU A 555 26.40 2.40 -2.90
C LEU A 555 27.31 3.30 -3.76
N LEU A 556 27.96 4.30 -3.15
CA LEU A 556 28.91 5.16 -3.83
C LEU A 556 30.16 4.38 -4.30
N LYS A 557 30.66 3.44 -3.48
CA LYS A 557 31.75 2.53 -3.84
C LYS A 557 31.40 1.64 -5.05
N GLN A 558 30.15 1.18 -5.12
CA GLN A 558 29.67 0.39 -6.26
C GLN A 558 29.64 1.22 -7.55
N PHE A 559 29.24 2.49 -7.48
CA PHE A 559 29.17 3.37 -8.65
C PHE A 559 30.53 3.91 -9.09
N ASN A 560 31.45 4.13 -8.14
CA ASN A 560 32.79 4.65 -8.38
C ASN A 560 33.85 3.77 -7.68
N PRO A 561 34.22 2.60 -8.24
CA PRO A 561 35.14 1.66 -7.61
C PRO A 561 36.57 2.18 -7.44
N LEU A 562 36.94 3.27 -8.12
CA LEU A 562 38.28 3.86 -8.11
C LEU A 562 38.51 4.83 -6.94
N LEU A 563 37.46 5.25 -6.23
CA LEU A 563 37.60 6.16 -5.08
C LEU A 563 38.11 5.39 -3.86
N SER A 564 38.97 6.02 -3.07
CA SER A 564 39.40 5.46 -1.79
C SER A 564 38.26 5.43 -0.77
N ASP A 565 38.36 4.59 0.25
CA ASP A 565 37.36 4.55 1.33
C ASP A 565 37.29 5.90 2.08
N GLU A 566 38.41 6.63 2.22
CA GLU A 566 38.40 7.97 2.80
C GLU A 566 37.66 8.98 1.91
N GLU A 567 37.89 8.96 0.60
CA GLU A 567 37.20 9.85 -0.35
C GLU A 567 35.70 9.58 -0.38
N ILE A 568 35.30 8.31 -0.34
CA ILE A 568 33.90 7.89 -0.27
C ILE A 568 33.25 8.43 0.99
N ASP A 569 33.90 8.29 2.14
CA ASP A 569 33.37 8.76 3.41
C ASP A 569 33.31 10.28 3.51
N ALA A 570 34.28 10.99 2.93
CA ALA A 570 34.27 12.46 2.84
C ALA A 570 33.12 12.96 1.95
N LYS A 571 32.93 12.38 0.76
CA LYS A 571 31.83 12.72 -0.15
C LYS A 571 30.47 12.38 0.46
N SER A 572 30.36 11.23 1.12
CA SER A 572 29.14 10.82 1.83
C SER A 572 28.83 11.81 2.96
N ASN A 573 29.80 12.19 3.79
CA ASN A 573 29.62 13.21 4.84
C ASN A 573 29.12 14.55 4.27
N SER A 574 29.84 15.08 3.27
CA SER A 574 29.49 16.35 2.63
C SER A 574 28.06 16.34 2.06
N LEU A 575 27.64 15.21 1.48
CA LEU A 575 26.28 15.05 0.97
C LEU A 575 25.24 15.04 2.08
N TYR A 576 25.43 14.26 3.16
CA TYR A 576 24.46 14.23 4.27
C TYR A 576 24.36 15.59 4.98
N GLU A 577 25.47 16.29 5.15
CA GLU A 577 25.49 17.63 5.75
C GLU A 577 24.79 18.66 4.87
N SER A 578 25.03 18.67 3.56
CA SER A 578 24.36 19.61 2.65
C SER A 578 22.87 19.30 2.44
N THR A 579 22.46 18.04 2.57
CA THR A 579 21.08 17.61 2.32
C THR A 579 20.27 17.45 3.60
N LYS A 580 20.58 16.45 4.43
CA LYS A 580 19.86 16.19 5.68
C LYS A 580 20.16 17.25 6.73
N GLY A 581 21.37 17.82 6.71
CA GLY A 581 21.82 18.82 7.66
C GLY A 581 22.58 18.24 8.85
N ILE A 582 22.91 19.12 9.78
CA ILE A 582 23.58 18.78 11.04
C ILE A 582 22.51 18.59 12.12
N ARG A 583 22.73 17.62 13.01
CA ARG A 583 21.83 17.39 14.13
C ARG A 583 22.13 18.36 15.28
N ARG A 584 21.16 19.21 15.61
CA ARG A 584 21.19 20.15 16.74
C ARG A 584 20.38 19.63 17.92
N MET A 585 20.75 20.06 19.11
CA MET A 585 20.07 19.74 20.36
C MET A 585 19.61 21.02 21.06
N LEU A 586 18.31 21.11 21.31
CA LEU A 586 17.73 22.23 22.04
C LEU A 586 17.90 22.01 23.55
N LEU A 587 18.49 23.01 24.21
CA LEU A 587 18.79 22.99 25.63
C LEU A 587 17.74 23.75 26.44
N SER A 588 17.44 23.28 27.65
CA SER A 588 16.69 24.09 28.63
C SER A 588 17.47 25.36 29.00
N LYS A 589 16.81 26.43 29.44
CA LYS A 589 17.49 27.69 29.85
C LYS A 589 18.63 27.46 30.86
N LYS A 590 18.42 26.54 31.81
CA LYS A 590 19.45 26.14 32.80
C LYS A 590 20.64 25.45 32.13
N ALA A 591 20.38 24.57 31.16
CA ALA A 591 21.42 23.86 30.43
C ALA A 591 22.18 24.78 29.44
N GLN A 592 21.52 25.81 28.90
CA GLN A 592 22.18 26.83 28.10
C GLN A 592 23.22 27.59 28.93
N ALA A 593 22.87 28.03 30.15
CA ALA A 593 23.84 28.69 31.03
C ALA A 593 25.08 27.82 31.31
N ILE A 594 24.88 26.52 31.56
CA ILE A 594 25.97 25.56 31.78
C ILE A 594 26.82 25.39 30.50
N ALA A 595 26.18 25.27 29.34
CA ALA A 595 26.88 25.15 28.05
C ALA A 595 27.71 26.41 27.74
N SER A 596 27.19 27.60 28.02
CA SER A 596 27.94 28.85 27.90
C SER A 596 29.15 28.88 28.85
N SER A 597 28.98 28.45 30.11
CA SER A 597 30.09 28.36 31.07
C SER A 597 31.14 27.31 30.68
N ALA A 598 30.78 26.30 29.89
CA ALA A 598 31.70 25.29 29.36
C ALA A 598 32.41 25.74 28.06
N GLY A 599 32.07 26.91 27.50
CA GLY A 599 32.66 27.40 26.24
C GLY A 599 32.02 26.81 24.98
N ILE A 600 30.90 26.09 25.10
CA ILE A 600 30.17 25.55 23.95
C ILE A 600 29.46 26.69 23.22
N THR A 601 29.59 26.73 21.89
CA THR A 601 28.87 27.70 21.06
C THR A 601 27.38 27.41 21.05
N ILE A 602 26.58 28.37 21.52
CA ILE A 602 25.11 28.31 21.53
C ILE A 602 24.58 29.15 20.37
N HIS A 603 23.72 28.56 19.56
CA HIS A 603 23.03 29.23 18.45
C HIS A 603 21.93 30.16 18.96
N SER A 604 21.44 31.06 18.12
CA SER A 604 20.41 32.06 18.46
C SER A 604 19.08 31.44 18.97
N ASP A 605 18.77 30.22 18.55
CA ASP A 605 17.61 29.44 19.01
C ASP A 605 17.85 28.69 20.33
N GLY A 606 19.01 28.89 20.97
CA GLY A 606 19.38 28.23 22.23
C GLY A 606 19.81 26.77 22.06
N SER A 607 20.12 26.34 20.84
CA SER A 607 20.61 25.00 20.53
C SER A 607 22.14 24.92 20.43
N ILE A 608 22.66 23.70 20.49
CA ILE A 608 24.07 23.37 20.24
C ILE A 608 24.17 22.26 19.19
N ASN A 609 25.32 22.13 18.51
CA ASN A 609 25.55 20.96 17.66
C ASN A 609 25.73 19.72 18.54
N ILE A 610 25.15 18.59 18.12
CA ILE A 610 25.30 17.33 18.87
C ILE A 610 26.76 16.85 18.92
N SER A 611 27.56 17.14 17.89
CA SER A 611 28.99 16.80 17.86
C SER A 611 29.75 17.41 19.04
N ASP A 612 29.43 18.65 19.38
CA ASP A 612 30.12 19.43 20.41
C ASP A 612 29.72 18.90 21.79
N TRP A 613 28.45 18.50 21.93
CA TRP A 613 27.95 17.78 23.10
C TRP A 613 28.65 16.43 23.33
N VAL A 614 28.84 15.63 22.26
CA VAL A 614 29.48 14.30 22.35
C VAL A 614 30.96 14.40 22.73
N LYS A 615 31.66 15.45 22.25
CA LYS A 615 33.08 15.69 22.55
C LYS A 615 33.30 16.11 23.99
N GLU A 616 32.41 16.93 24.58
CA GLU A 616 32.70 17.61 25.84
C GLU A 616 32.13 17.00 27.12
N TYR A 617 31.12 16.09 27.13
CA TYR A 617 30.92 15.06 28.18
C TYR A 617 29.52 14.38 28.19
N LYS A 618 29.51 13.19 28.80
CA LYS A 618 28.41 12.48 29.49
C LYS A 618 27.75 13.28 30.66
N SER A 619 28.00 14.57 30.81
CA SER A 619 27.76 15.41 32.01
C SER A 619 26.40 16.10 32.02
N PHE A 620 25.72 16.21 30.87
CA PHE A 620 24.36 16.73 30.85
C PHE A 620 23.35 15.61 31.17
N PRO A 621 22.60 15.70 32.28
CA PRO A 621 21.57 14.72 32.57
C PRO A 621 20.49 14.72 31.46
N PRO A 622 19.80 13.60 31.21
CA PRO A 622 18.75 13.52 30.18
C PRO A 622 17.67 14.60 30.32
N LYS A 623 17.40 15.05 31.54
CA LYS A 623 16.44 16.13 31.88
C LYS A 623 16.83 17.52 31.35
N SER A 624 18.08 17.70 30.92
CA SER A 624 18.60 18.95 30.34
C SER A 624 18.16 19.16 28.89
N ARG A 625 17.71 18.08 28.23
CA ARG A 625 17.40 18.03 26.80
C ARG A 625 15.93 18.30 26.57
N VAL A 626 15.64 19.26 25.70
CA VAL A 626 14.26 19.53 25.24
C VAL A 626 13.95 18.68 24.02
N GLY A 627 14.89 18.59 23.08
CA GLY A 627 14.74 17.79 21.87
C GLY A 627 15.94 17.88 20.93
N THR A 628 15.89 17.12 19.83
CA THR A 628 16.89 17.18 18.75
C THR A 628 16.19 17.35 17.42
N TYR A 629 16.80 18.10 16.50
CA TYR A 629 16.29 18.34 15.16
C TYR A 629 17.44 18.51 14.17
N TRP A 630 17.14 18.38 12.88
CA TRP A 630 18.05 18.62 11.78
C TRP A 630 18.04 20.09 11.38
N TYR A 631 19.20 20.64 11.02
CA TYR A 631 19.36 22.04 10.62
C TYR A 631 20.38 22.21 9.49
N GLY A 632 20.13 23.18 8.61
CA GLY A 632 21.09 23.69 7.64
C GLY A 632 21.25 22.87 6.35
N GLY A 633 20.54 21.74 6.23
CA GLY A 633 20.48 20.98 4.99
C GLY A 633 19.20 21.26 4.20
N THR A 634 19.23 21.03 2.89
CA THR A 634 18.09 21.26 1.98
C THR A 634 16.80 20.52 2.39
N GLU A 635 16.93 19.39 3.09
CA GLU A 635 15.85 18.49 3.50
C GLU A 635 15.61 18.48 5.02
N SER A 636 16.33 19.31 5.78
CA SER A 636 16.23 19.32 7.24
C SER A 636 14.79 19.48 7.74
N HIS A 637 14.01 20.40 7.13
CA HIS A 637 12.61 20.62 7.50
C HIS A 637 11.70 19.43 7.19
N MET A 638 11.92 18.74 6.06
CA MET A 638 11.21 17.50 5.72
C MET A 638 11.50 16.42 6.77
N PHE A 639 12.76 16.15 7.09
CA PHE A 639 13.10 15.15 8.11
C PHE A 639 12.57 15.52 9.49
N ASN A 640 12.58 16.80 9.86
CA ASN A 640 11.99 17.26 11.12
C ASN A 640 10.49 16.99 11.16
N LYS A 641 9.75 17.24 10.07
CA LYS A 641 8.33 16.91 9.98
C LYS A 641 8.11 15.41 10.10
N LEU A 642 8.84 14.59 9.33
CA LEU A 642 8.71 13.14 9.37
C LEU A 642 9.01 12.59 10.78
N GLU A 643 10.07 13.08 11.43
CA GLU A 643 10.39 12.70 12.80
C GLU A 643 9.33 13.15 13.80
N SER A 644 8.74 14.34 13.62
CA SER A 644 7.67 14.83 14.51
C SER A 644 6.43 13.92 14.46
N ILE A 645 6.03 13.50 13.26
CA ILE A 645 4.91 12.56 13.05
C ILE A 645 5.30 11.19 13.61
N ALA A 646 6.47 10.68 13.23
CA ALA A 646 6.94 9.37 13.64
C ALA A 646 7.07 9.25 15.16
N LYS A 647 7.50 10.30 15.87
CA LYS A 647 7.69 10.33 17.34
C LYS A 647 6.42 10.64 18.12
N SER A 648 5.32 11.01 17.46
CA SER A 648 4.06 11.29 18.15
C SER A 648 3.56 10.05 18.89
N PRO A 649 2.71 10.20 19.93
CA PRO A 649 2.16 9.06 20.66
C PRO A 649 1.35 8.12 19.76
N GLN A 650 0.57 8.70 18.82
CA GLN A 650 -0.21 7.98 17.81
C GLN A 650 0.17 8.51 16.41
N PRO A 651 1.24 7.97 15.79
CA PRO A 651 1.66 8.41 14.46
C PRO A 651 0.59 8.09 13.41
N ARG A 652 0.07 9.12 12.75
CA ARG A 652 -0.97 9.01 11.72
C ARG A 652 -0.51 9.63 10.41
N THR A 653 -1.02 9.12 9.29
CA THR A 653 -0.83 9.77 7.99
C THR A 653 -1.56 11.12 8.00
N PRO A 654 -1.01 12.15 7.36
CA PRO A 654 -1.55 13.50 7.41
C PRO A 654 -2.87 13.68 6.66
N VAL A 655 -3.18 12.83 5.68
CA VAL A 655 -4.34 13.01 4.79
C VAL A 655 -5.52 12.16 5.20
N LEU A 656 -5.38 10.82 5.24
CA LEU A 656 -6.48 9.92 5.61
C LEU A 656 -6.44 9.49 7.09
N ASN A 657 -5.56 10.09 7.89
CA ASN A 657 -5.45 9.88 9.33
C ASN A 657 -5.21 8.41 9.75
N CYS A 658 -4.54 7.64 8.88
CA CYS A 658 -4.29 6.22 9.10
C CYS A 658 -3.17 6.02 10.14
N LEU A 659 -3.46 5.27 11.20
CA LEU A 659 -2.54 4.98 12.30
C LEU A 659 -1.47 3.96 11.88
N ILE A 660 -0.25 4.14 12.35
CA ILE A 660 0.81 3.15 12.22
C ILE A 660 0.43 1.85 12.95
N SER A 661 0.88 0.70 12.43
CA SER A 661 0.72 -0.60 13.10
C SER A 661 1.06 -0.51 14.58
N THR A 662 0.23 -1.12 15.43
CA THR A 662 0.39 -1.22 16.88
C THR A 662 1.79 -1.73 17.26
N ALA A 663 2.37 -2.62 16.43
CA ALA A 663 3.71 -3.15 16.59
C ALA A 663 4.84 -2.10 16.48
N LEU A 664 4.55 -0.90 15.95
CA LEU A 664 5.52 0.20 15.77
C LEU A 664 5.15 1.46 16.55
N GLN A 665 4.05 1.44 17.31
CA GLN A 665 3.67 2.58 18.15
C GLN A 665 4.70 2.81 19.28
N LYS A 666 4.90 4.09 19.64
CA LYS A 666 5.94 4.51 20.59
C LYS A 666 5.89 3.76 21.92
N GLU A 667 4.69 3.52 22.41
CA GLU A 667 4.45 2.79 23.65
C GLU A 667 4.95 1.33 23.62
N ASN A 668 5.09 0.73 22.44
CA ASN A 668 5.43 -0.69 22.26
C ASN A 668 6.90 -0.89 21.84
N VAL A 669 7.47 0.08 21.11
CA VAL A 669 8.87 0.01 20.63
C VAL A 669 9.82 1.02 21.30
N LYS A 670 9.31 1.96 22.10
CA LYS A 670 10.07 3.07 22.68
C LYS A 670 10.77 3.87 21.56
N GLU A 671 12.10 3.94 21.59
CA GLU A 671 12.95 4.63 20.60
C GLU A 671 13.52 3.69 19.52
N LYS A 672 13.11 2.41 19.50
CA LYS A 672 13.55 1.45 18.46
C LYS A 672 12.80 1.69 17.14
N PHE A 673 13.37 1.18 16.04
CA PHE A 673 12.79 1.18 14.69
C PHE A 673 12.45 2.57 14.12
N MET A 674 13.15 3.63 14.55
CA MET A 674 12.87 4.99 14.09
C MET A 674 12.97 5.16 12.57
N THR A 675 13.95 4.52 11.91
CA THR A 675 14.05 4.54 10.44
C THR A 675 12.78 3.99 9.79
N SER A 676 12.27 2.85 10.26
CA SER A 676 11.03 2.25 9.74
C SER A 676 9.82 3.15 9.97
N ARG A 677 9.74 3.82 11.12
CA ARG A 677 8.64 4.74 11.46
C ARG A 677 8.66 6.01 10.61
N ILE A 678 9.85 6.56 10.34
CA ILE A 678 10.04 7.73 9.46
C ILE A 678 9.63 7.37 8.02
N ASN A 679 10.13 6.24 7.51
CA ASN A 679 9.79 5.76 6.16
C ASN A 679 8.30 5.49 6.00
N TRP A 680 7.67 4.97 7.06
CA TRP A 680 6.24 4.70 7.07
C TRP A 680 5.42 5.97 6.81
N VAL A 681 5.82 7.15 7.29
CA VAL A 681 5.07 8.39 7.09
C VAL A 681 4.89 8.69 5.60
N VAL A 682 5.96 8.68 4.82
CA VAL A 682 5.89 8.97 3.37
C VAL A 682 5.22 7.83 2.62
N GLN A 683 5.67 6.58 2.85
CA GLN A 683 5.18 5.43 2.10
C GLN A 683 3.69 5.14 2.34
N SER A 684 3.23 5.30 3.58
CA SER A 684 1.82 5.14 3.94
C SER A 684 0.99 6.32 3.40
N SER A 685 1.53 7.53 3.34
CA SER A 685 0.86 8.66 2.69
C SER A 685 0.76 8.48 1.16
N ALA A 686 1.72 7.80 0.53
CA ALA A 686 1.61 7.43 -0.88
C ALA A 686 0.46 6.43 -1.13
N VAL A 687 0.19 5.55 -0.17
CA VAL A 687 -1.00 4.67 -0.23
C VAL A 687 -2.29 5.47 -0.05
N ASP A 688 -2.30 6.51 0.79
CA ASP A 688 -3.44 7.44 0.86
C ASP A 688 -3.73 8.08 -0.50
N TYR A 689 -2.68 8.52 -1.20
CA TYR A 689 -2.79 9.06 -2.55
C TYR A 689 -3.40 8.04 -3.51
N LEU A 690 -2.90 6.80 -3.52
CA LEU A 690 -3.44 5.74 -4.38
C LEU A 690 -4.93 5.52 -4.11
N HIS A 691 -5.35 5.40 -2.84
CA HIS A 691 -6.76 5.18 -2.51
C HIS A 691 -7.65 6.35 -2.95
N LEU A 692 -7.20 7.60 -2.76
CA LEU A 692 -7.90 8.79 -3.26
C LEU A 692 -8.05 8.74 -4.79
N LEU A 693 -6.97 8.43 -5.50
CA LEU A 693 -6.97 8.32 -6.96
C LEU A 693 -7.97 7.27 -7.44
N LEU A 694 -7.95 6.06 -6.85
CA LEU A 694 -8.87 4.97 -7.21
C LEU A 694 -10.34 5.33 -6.96
N VAL A 695 -10.64 5.97 -5.82
CA VAL A 695 -11.99 6.43 -5.47
C VAL A 695 -12.48 7.49 -6.46
N ALA A 696 -11.65 8.48 -6.78
CA ALA A 696 -11.99 9.52 -7.75
C ALA A 696 -12.20 8.94 -9.15
N VAL A 697 -11.28 8.10 -9.64
CA VAL A 697 -11.39 7.48 -10.97
C VAL A 697 -12.67 6.65 -11.09
N LYS A 698 -12.99 5.83 -10.09
CA LYS A 698 -14.21 5.01 -10.11
C LYS A 698 -15.47 5.86 -10.23
N TRP A 699 -15.53 6.97 -9.51
CA TRP A 699 -16.65 7.90 -9.63
C TRP A 699 -16.68 8.61 -10.99
N LEU A 700 -15.52 9.08 -11.48
CA LEU A 700 -15.40 9.77 -12.76
C LEU A 700 -15.76 8.88 -13.95
N MET A 701 -15.49 7.57 -13.86
CA MET A 701 -15.93 6.60 -14.86
C MET A 701 -17.45 6.57 -14.98
N ALA A 702 -18.18 6.57 -13.85
CA ALA A 702 -19.63 6.68 -13.88
C ALA A 702 -20.08 8.07 -14.42
N HIS A 703 -19.45 9.16 -13.97
CA HIS A 703 -19.78 10.52 -14.39
C HIS A 703 -19.62 10.75 -15.90
N TYR A 704 -18.54 10.24 -16.50
CA TYR A 704 -18.27 10.37 -17.93
C TYR A 704 -18.89 9.25 -18.79
N ASN A 705 -19.74 8.40 -18.20
CA ASN A 705 -20.38 7.26 -18.87
C ASN A 705 -19.35 6.30 -19.51
N ILE A 706 -18.26 6.02 -18.81
CA ILE A 706 -17.27 5.00 -19.19
C ILE A 706 -17.79 3.65 -18.71
N THR A 707 -18.42 2.90 -19.62
CA THR A 707 -19.10 1.65 -19.25
C THR A 707 -18.19 0.43 -19.41
N GLY A 708 -18.19 -0.46 -18.41
CA GLY A 708 -17.39 -1.69 -18.43
C GLY A 708 -15.89 -1.46 -18.26
N GLY A 709 -15.46 -0.31 -17.74
CA GLY A 709 -14.06 -0.12 -17.38
C GLY A 709 -13.70 -0.87 -16.11
N ARG A 710 -12.48 -1.40 -16.03
CA ARG A 710 -12.01 -2.23 -14.91
C ARG A 710 -10.57 -1.91 -14.53
N LEU A 711 -10.29 -1.86 -13.23
CA LEU A 711 -8.92 -1.75 -12.74
C LEU A 711 -8.12 -2.99 -13.16
N CYS A 712 -7.09 -2.78 -13.99
CA CYS A 712 -6.23 -3.84 -14.47
C CYS A 712 -5.21 -4.20 -13.40
N ILE A 713 -4.38 -3.22 -13.03
CA ILE A 713 -3.33 -3.34 -12.03
C ILE A 713 -2.97 -1.97 -11.47
N SER A 714 -2.44 -1.95 -10.25
CA SER A 714 -1.71 -0.81 -9.71
C SER A 714 -0.32 -1.28 -9.28
N ILE A 715 0.74 -0.68 -9.82
CA ILE A 715 2.14 -1.03 -9.55
C ILE A 715 2.82 0.24 -9.03
N HIS A 716 3.16 0.28 -7.74
CA HIS A 716 3.77 1.46 -7.12
C HIS A 716 2.90 2.73 -7.31
N ASP A 717 3.39 3.68 -8.10
CA ASP A 717 2.79 4.97 -8.51
C ASP A 717 1.97 4.88 -9.80
N GLU A 718 1.93 3.71 -10.44
CA GLU A 718 1.22 3.47 -11.68
C GLU A 718 -0.16 2.84 -11.43
N VAL A 719 -1.18 3.34 -12.12
CA VAL A 719 -2.51 2.71 -12.22
C VAL A 719 -2.88 2.48 -13.67
N ARG A 720 -3.45 1.32 -13.98
CA ARG A 720 -3.91 0.96 -15.33
C ARG A 720 -5.34 0.45 -15.29
N TYR A 721 -6.14 0.90 -16.24
CA TYR A 721 -7.53 0.51 -16.42
C TYR A 721 -7.73 -0.05 -17.82
N ILE A 722 -8.54 -1.09 -17.93
CA ILE A 722 -9.04 -1.57 -19.23
C ILE A 722 -10.37 -0.87 -19.47
N VAL A 723 -10.53 -0.25 -20.63
CA VAL A 723 -11.75 0.45 -21.05
C VAL A 723 -12.04 0.17 -22.52
N ARG A 724 -13.28 0.39 -22.96
CA ARG A 724 -13.63 0.31 -24.39
C ARG A 724 -12.79 1.32 -25.18
N GLU A 725 -12.42 0.96 -26.41
CA GLU A 725 -11.58 1.80 -27.28
C GLU A 725 -12.18 3.21 -27.48
N GLU A 726 -13.52 3.30 -27.55
CA GLU A 726 -14.27 4.56 -27.71
C GLU A 726 -14.18 5.49 -26.48
N ASP A 727 -13.90 4.95 -25.30
CA ASP A 727 -13.85 5.69 -24.04
C ASP A 727 -12.42 6.07 -23.62
N LYS A 728 -11.39 5.70 -24.40
CA LYS A 728 -9.98 5.89 -24.03
C LYS A 728 -9.63 7.32 -23.63
N TYR A 729 -10.13 8.31 -24.37
CA TYR A 729 -9.88 9.73 -24.10
C TYR A 729 -10.66 10.24 -22.89
N LYS A 730 -11.88 9.73 -22.66
CA LYS A 730 -12.64 10.03 -21.43
C LYS A 730 -11.92 9.47 -20.21
N MET A 731 -11.35 8.27 -20.33
CA MET A 731 -10.56 7.64 -19.27
C MET A 731 -9.27 8.43 -18.98
N SER A 732 -8.58 8.91 -20.02
CA SER A 732 -7.43 9.81 -19.85
C SER A 732 -7.82 11.09 -19.10
N LEU A 733 -8.95 11.71 -19.47
CA LEU A 733 -9.46 12.89 -18.76
C LEU A 733 -9.81 12.56 -17.30
N ALA A 734 -10.46 11.42 -17.05
CA ALA A 734 -10.79 10.96 -15.70
C ALA A 734 -9.54 10.80 -14.83
N LEU A 735 -8.46 10.21 -15.37
CA LEU A 735 -7.19 10.07 -14.65
C LEU A 735 -6.56 11.43 -14.31
N GLN A 736 -6.61 12.39 -15.24
CA GLN A 736 -6.08 13.74 -15.00
C GLN A 736 -6.87 14.48 -13.92
N VAL A 737 -8.21 14.49 -14.02
CA VAL A 737 -9.09 15.12 -13.02
C VAL A 737 -8.91 14.46 -11.65
N ALA A 738 -8.84 13.13 -11.60
CA ALA A 738 -8.58 12.39 -10.36
C ALA A 738 -7.24 12.77 -9.73
N ASN A 739 -6.20 13.00 -10.52
CA ASN A 739 -4.89 13.43 -10.04
C ASN A 739 -4.94 14.84 -9.44
N ILE A 740 -5.60 15.79 -10.12
CA ILE A 740 -5.82 17.15 -9.63
C ILE A 740 -6.54 17.13 -8.29
N TRP A 741 -7.68 16.43 -8.20
CA TRP A 741 -8.43 16.29 -6.96
C TRP A 741 -7.62 15.64 -5.85
N THR A 742 -6.88 14.58 -6.16
CA THR A 742 -6.03 13.88 -5.19
C THR A 742 -4.95 14.81 -4.65
N ARG A 743 -4.26 15.57 -5.50
CA ARG A 743 -3.25 16.55 -5.05
C ARG A 743 -3.87 17.68 -4.23
N ALA A 744 -5.04 18.15 -4.66
CA ALA A 744 -5.80 19.16 -3.95
C ALA A 744 -6.33 18.70 -2.60
N MET A 745 -6.48 17.39 -2.36
CA MET A 745 -6.80 16.84 -1.05
C MET A 745 -5.62 16.98 -0.07
N PHE A 746 -4.39 16.79 -0.54
CA PHE A 746 -3.19 16.82 0.32
C PHE A 746 -2.88 18.21 0.86
N ALA A 747 -3.02 19.25 0.04
CA ALA A 747 -2.60 20.59 0.43
C ALA A 747 -3.40 21.11 1.65
N PRO A 748 -4.75 21.12 1.67
CA PRO A 748 -5.52 21.62 2.82
C PRO A 748 -5.40 20.73 4.05
N SER A 749 -5.23 19.41 3.88
CA SER A 749 -4.90 18.50 4.99
C SER A 749 -3.59 18.86 5.69
N LEU A 750 -2.70 19.58 5.00
CA LEU A 750 -1.47 20.13 5.53
C LEU A 750 -1.55 21.66 5.73
N GLY A 751 -2.74 22.23 5.79
CA GLY A 751 -2.95 23.67 6.07
C GLY A 751 -2.57 24.61 4.91
N MET A 752 -2.44 24.10 3.69
CA MET A 752 -2.13 24.87 2.49
C MET A 752 -3.34 24.82 1.54
N ASN A 753 -3.96 25.95 1.22
CA ASN A 753 -5.22 25.94 0.45
C ASN A 753 -5.05 26.45 -0.97
N ASP A 754 -3.98 26.02 -1.62
CA ASP A 754 -3.70 26.28 -3.02
C ASP A 754 -2.86 25.12 -3.57
N LEU A 755 -2.66 25.07 -4.88
CA LEU A 755 -1.86 24.04 -5.52
C LEU A 755 -1.03 24.65 -6.66
N PRO A 756 0.27 24.31 -6.76
CA PRO A 756 1.07 24.59 -7.94
C PRO A 756 0.44 23.97 -9.19
N LEU A 757 0.67 24.60 -10.35
CA LEU A 757 0.18 24.12 -11.64
C LEU A 757 0.75 22.73 -11.99
#